data_AF-A0A5N6L1S8-F1
#
_entry.id   AF-A0A5N6L1S8-F1
#
_cell.length_a   1.000
_cell.length_b   1.000
_cell.length_c   1.000
_cell.angle_alpha   90.00
_cell.angle_beta   90.00
_cell.angle_gamma   90.00
#
_symmetry.space_group_name_H-M   'P 1'
#
loop_
_entity.id
_entity.type
_entity.pdbx_description
1 polymer ?
#
loop_
_entity_poly.entity_id
_entity_poly.type
_entity_poly.pdbx_seq_one_letter_code
_entity_poly.pdbx_strand_id
1 'polypeptide(L)'
;MTTAQSRLSALTSHLTPPPPTGKAALLRKAPDDVVITCALRTPLTRARKGPLRDTPLEDLVVATLAALRARSAVDPAAVEDVCLGNVLHPAANYVARAAVLAAGFPVTTAASVANRWCSSGLLAVQTIANQIRAGQIACGIAVGAESMSGTPDGGAPRLSARVAGHGKVRDAQMPMGWTSENVAAEFGVGREAQDGFAARSQGKAERAKREGWTRDEIVEVETEVLVDPAKKDGERKRVVVTEDDGVRPGTTAEGLGKIRAAFPQWKPSTTTGGNASQVTDGAAGLLLMRRDLAERMGQPILAKFVGAVVVGLEPKIMGIGPTYAIPKLMEKVGLEMGDVDLFEINEAFSSMGVYCQQKLDIPEEKFNPRGGAVALGHPLGCTGARQIVTALSELKRRNEKIAVTSIDSRHTGAEHGILLSRPVVVERLTIDKGLHLLTEATPNGKKVQIYLEELKIAYGTAWTTSLIDLETDEQKKPWFLRLNVNGRIPVLVDASQSPPVSVMESSAILVYLQENFDGNNHFGFGTPHERSQVLQWLFFWHAATPVQGQTRRQDARLRLEMLRIYSVLEHHLSGKYNGVPRDYLAGDGSGKYSIADMGTWPHVKAYRSVGFSDADMTPFPKLLSWIQAISQRPGVIHGISDKYDSEENSALVLRN
;
A
#
# COMPACT_ATOMS: atom_id res chain seq x y z
N MET A 1 -51.17 6.23 24.08
CA MET A 1 -50.97 5.40 22.87
C MET A 1 -49.54 5.61 22.39
N THR A 2 -48.69 4.60 22.48
CA THR A 2 -47.34 4.65 21.88
C THR A 2 -47.47 4.67 20.36
N THR A 3 -46.89 5.69 19.72
CA THR A 3 -47.04 5.92 18.28
C THR A 3 -46.43 4.76 17.49
N ALA A 4 -46.95 4.48 16.30
CA ALA A 4 -46.38 3.46 15.41
C ALA A 4 -44.87 3.68 15.17
N GLN A 5 -44.44 4.95 15.16
CA GLN A 5 -43.03 5.37 15.10
C GLN A 5 -42.19 4.91 16.29
N SER A 6 -42.70 5.00 17.53
CA SER A 6 -41.95 4.55 18.71
C SER A 6 -41.79 3.03 18.73
N ARG A 7 -42.79 2.29 18.25
CA ARG A 7 -42.71 0.83 18.11
C ARG A 7 -41.77 0.40 16.98
N LEU A 8 -41.76 1.16 15.87
CA LEU A 8 -40.83 0.93 14.77
C LEU A 8 -39.39 1.18 15.22
N SER A 9 -39.10 2.28 15.91
CA SER A 9 -37.76 2.56 16.46
C SER A 9 -37.31 1.49 17.47
N ALA A 10 -38.20 1.01 18.34
CA ALA A 10 -37.89 -0.05 19.30
C ALA A 10 -37.59 -1.39 18.59
N LEU A 11 -38.38 -1.78 17.60
CA LEU A 11 -38.12 -2.97 16.77
C LEU A 11 -36.82 -2.83 15.97
N THR A 12 -36.54 -1.65 15.43
CA THR A 12 -35.29 -1.36 14.71
C THR A 12 -34.09 -1.48 15.66
N SER A 13 -34.19 -0.99 16.90
CA SER A 13 -33.12 -1.13 17.89
C SER A 13 -32.89 -2.56 18.38
N HIS A 14 -33.89 -3.44 18.27
CA HIS A 14 -33.75 -4.87 18.58
C HIS A 14 -33.25 -5.71 17.38
N LEU A 15 -33.40 -5.20 16.16
CA LEU A 15 -32.92 -5.83 14.92
C LEU A 15 -31.53 -5.34 14.49
N THR A 16 -31.08 -4.19 15.02
CA THR A 16 -29.74 -3.66 14.75
C THR A 16 -28.80 -4.15 15.85
N PRO A 17 -27.73 -4.90 15.53
CA PRO A 17 -26.72 -5.24 16.54
C PRO A 17 -26.19 -3.94 17.18
N PRO A 18 -25.81 -3.98 18.47
CA PRO A 18 -25.22 -2.82 19.12
C PRO A 18 -24.01 -2.33 18.30
N PRO A 19 -23.76 -1.00 18.23
CA PRO A 19 -22.62 -0.49 17.50
C PRO A 19 -21.36 -1.18 18.01
N PRO A 20 -20.50 -1.69 17.11
CA PRO A 20 -19.28 -2.36 17.53
C PRO A 20 -18.45 -1.41 18.39
N THR A 21 -17.80 -1.95 19.42
CA THR A 21 -16.88 -1.23 20.31
C THR A 21 -15.43 -1.63 20.03
N GLY A 22 -14.48 -0.86 20.56
CA GLY A 22 -13.04 -1.08 20.44
C GLY A 22 -12.55 -1.31 19.01
N LYS A 23 -11.71 -2.33 18.81
CA LYS A 23 -11.07 -2.64 17.51
C LYS A 23 -12.08 -2.78 16.36
N ALA A 24 -13.24 -3.37 16.59
CA ALA A 24 -14.26 -3.54 15.55
C ALA A 24 -14.92 -2.20 15.14
N ALA A 25 -15.17 -1.31 16.11
CA ALA A 25 -15.68 0.05 15.86
C ALA A 25 -14.72 0.83 14.96
N LEU A 26 -13.45 0.67 15.27
CA LEU A 26 -12.35 1.39 14.68
C LEU A 26 -12.10 0.97 13.23
N LEU A 27 -12.22 -0.32 12.93
CA LEU A 27 -12.04 -0.86 11.58
C LEU A 27 -13.24 -0.60 10.66
N ARG A 28 -14.37 -0.12 11.19
CA ARG A 28 -15.53 0.27 10.38
C ARG A 28 -15.16 1.43 9.44
N LYS A 29 -15.64 1.35 8.21
CA LYS A 29 -15.51 2.40 7.20
C LYS A 29 -16.76 3.27 7.22
N ALA A 30 -16.61 4.57 7.40
CA ALA A 30 -17.68 5.55 7.37
C ALA A 30 -17.38 6.66 6.34
N PRO A 31 -18.38 7.17 5.60
CA PRO A 31 -18.17 8.19 4.55
C PRO A 31 -17.48 9.47 5.04
N ASP A 32 -17.63 9.80 6.32
CA ASP A 32 -17.05 10.96 7.01
C ASP A 32 -15.68 10.69 7.64
N ASP A 33 -15.13 9.47 7.50
CA ASP A 33 -13.78 9.16 7.95
C ASP A 33 -12.76 10.11 7.28
N VAL A 34 -11.76 10.53 8.06
CA VAL A 34 -10.55 11.15 7.49
C VAL A 34 -9.62 10.04 7.03
N VAL A 35 -9.31 10.01 5.75
CA VAL A 35 -8.45 9.00 5.12
C VAL A 35 -7.16 9.61 4.59
N ILE A 36 -6.09 8.83 4.67
CA ILE A 36 -4.82 9.13 4.01
C ILE A 36 -4.83 8.40 2.67
N THR A 37 -4.66 9.13 1.58
CA THR A 37 -4.72 8.57 0.21
C THR A 37 -3.35 8.46 -0.44
N CYS A 38 -2.39 9.27 0.00
CA CYS A 38 -1.00 9.19 -0.44
C CYS A 38 -0.08 9.57 0.72
N ALA A 39 1.06 8.89 0.85
CA ALA A 39 2.07 9.17 1.85
C ALA A 39 3.47 8.84 1.28
N LEU A 40 4.43 9.74 1.47
CA LEU A 40 5.80 9.58 1.01
C LEU A 40 6.78 10.44 1.83
N ARG A 41 8.07 10.18 1.68
CA ARG A 41 9.14 10.97 2.30
C ARG A 41 10.34 11.12 1.38
N THR A 42 11.16 12.13 1.63
CA THR A 42 12.50 12.22 1.06
C THR A 42 13.43 11.22 1.76
N PRO A 43 14.63 10.97 1.22
CA PRO A 43 15.72 10.42 2.00
C PRO A 43 16.01 11.32 3.19
N LEU A 44 16.43 10.70 4.28
CA LEU A 44 16.88 11.37 5.48
C LEU A 44 18.40 11.37 5.48
N THR A 45 18.99 12.57 5.50
CA THR A 45 20.45 12.69 5.41
C THR A 45 21.04 13.51 6.52
N ARG A 46 22.24 13.16 6.98
CA ARG A 46 22.94 13.82 8.07
C ARG A 46 23.17 15.28 7.75
N ALA A 47 22.80 16.13 8.69
CA ALA A 47 23.04 17.54 8.57
C ALA A 47 24.54 17.85 8.39
N ARG A 48 24.85 18.85 7.58
CA ARG A 48 26.17 19.39 7.23
C ARG A 48 27.10 18.45 6.45
N LYS A 49 26.80 17.14 6.41
CA LYS A 49 27.68 16.13 5.82
C LYS A 49 27.01 15.32 4.70
N GLY A 50 25.72 15.10 4.82
CA GLY A 50 24.91 14.35 3.88
C GLY A 50 24.69 15.11 2.57
N PRO A 51 24.12 14.45 1.56
CA PRO A 51 23.91 15.03 0.24
C PRO A 51 22.76 16.06 0.17
N LEU A 52 21.96 16.25 1.23
CA LEU A 52 20.98 17.35 1.31
C LEU A 52 21.51 18.59 2.08
N ARG A 53 22.80 18.63 2.44
CA ARG A 53 23.37 19.68 3.31
C ARG A 53 23.21 21.11 2.78
N ASP A 54 23.14 21.26 1.46
CA ASP A 54 23.04 22.56 0.77
C ASP A 54 21.62 22.79 0.22
N THR A 55 20.68 21.88 0.49
CA THR A 55 19.28 21.96 0.06
C THR A 55 18.48 22.87 1.01
N PRO A 56 17.93 23.99 0.52
CA PRO A 56 17.04 24.84 1.29
C PRO A 56 15.76 24.12 1.73
N LEU A 57 15.10 24.66 2.76
CA LEU A 57 13.87 24.06 3.28
C LEU A 57 12.74 24.10 2.23
N GLU A 58 12.61 25.21 1.52
CA GLU A 58 11.62 25.41 0.47
C GLU A 58 11.75 24.36 -0.65
N ASP A 59 12.97 24.02 -1.06
CA ASP A 59 13.22 23.02 -2.11
C ASP A 59 12.83 21.61 -1.64
N LEU A 60 13.09 21.27 -0.37
CA LEU A 60 12.62 20.01 0.22
C LEU A 60 11.09 19.93 0.25
N VAL A 61 10.43 21.04 0.59
CA VAL A 61 8.95 21.11 0.61
C VAL A 61 8.39 21.04 -0.81
N VAL A 62 8.98 21.75 -1.78
CA VAL A 62 8.59 21.70 -3.21
C VAL A 62 8.73 20.28 -3.75
N ALA A 63 9.88 19.64 -3.54
CA ALA A 63 10.12 18.26 -3.98
C ALA A 63 9.08 17.29 -3.39
N THR A 64 8.78 17.42 -2.10
CA THR A 64 7.79 16.58 -1.41
C THR A 64 6.38 16.80 -1.94
N LEU A 65 5.96 18.05 -2.13
CA LEU A 65 4.63 18.41 -2.65
C LEU A 65 4.45 18.00 -4.12
N ALA A 66 5.47 18.23 -4.96
CA ALA A 66 5.48 17.83 -6.35
C ALA A 66 5.40 16.30 -6.49
N ALA A 67 6.15 15.57 -5.66
CA ALA A 67 6.10 14.12 -5.59
C ALA A 67 4.72 13.60 -5.16
N LEU A 68 4.10 14.24 -4.15
CA LEU A 68 2.76 13.87 -3.69
C LEU A 68 1.73 14.06 -4.80
N ARG A 69 1.76 15.20 -5.48
CA ARG A 69 0.88 15.48 -6.63
C ARG A 69 1.06 14.44 -7.73
N ALA A 70 2.30 14.16 -8.11
CA ALA A 70 2.61 13.18 -9.16
C ALA A 70 2.15 11.76 -8.78
N ARG A 71 2.43 11.31 -7.55
CA ARG A 71 2.11 9.96 -7.07
C ARG A 71 0.61 9.75 -6.84
N SER A 72 -0.09 10.75 -6.34
CA SER A 72 -1.54 10.67 -6.08
C SER A 72 -2.41 10.94 -7.30
N ALA A 73 -1.86 11.61 -8.32
CA ALA A 73 -2.64 12.16 -9.43
C ALA A 73 -3.86 12.98 -8.97
N VAL A 74 -3.78 13.59 -7.78
CA VAL A 74 -4.85 14.45 -7.25
C VAL A 74 -4.94 15.72 -8.08
N ASP A 75 -6.16 16.17 -8.36
CA ASP A 75 -6.37 17.51 -8.89
C ASP A 75 -5.82 18.55 -7.88
N PRO A 76 -4.82 19.36 -8.24
CA PRO A 76 -4.27 20.38 -7.33
C PRO A 76 -5.33 21.37 -6.84
N ALA A 77 -6.38 21.63 -7.62
CA ALA A 77 -7.48 22.51 -7.22
C ALA A 77 -8.40 21.91 -6.15
N ALA A 78 -8.36 20.58 -5.96
CA ALA A 78 -9.08 19.94 -4.88
C ALA A 78 -8.40 20.14 -3.52
N VAL A 79 -7.11 20.49 -3.47
CA VAL A 79 -6.39 20.70 -2.21
C VAL A 79 -6.66 22.10 -1.68
N GLU A 80 -7.30 22.17 -0.50
CA GLU A 80 -7.78 23.42 0.08
C GLU A 80 -6.79 24.03 1.07
N ASP A 81 -6.03 23.22 1.82
CA ASP A 81 -4.99 23.68 2.74
C ASP A 81 -3.77 22.76 2.74
N VAL A 82 -2.60 23.35 2.97
CA VAL A 82 -1.32 22.66 3.16
C VAL A 82 -0.71 23.12 4.48
N CYS A 83 -0.60 22.21 5.45
CA CYS A 83 -0.01 22.50 6.74
C CYS A 83 1.44 22.00 6.81
N LEU A 84 2.39 22.91 7.00
CA LEU A 84 3.81 22.60 7.17
C LEU A 84 4.19 22.52 8.66
N GLY A 85 4.56 21.33 9.12
CA GLY A 85 5.25 21.09 10.38
C GLY A 85 6.73 21.45 10.25
N ASN A 86 7.17 22.53 10.90
CA ASN A 86 8.57 22.97 10.92
C ASN A 86 8.94 23.57 12.29
N VAL A 87 10.18 23.36 12.73
CA VAL A 87 10.63 23.81 14.05
C VAL A 87 11.57 25.00 13.96
N LEU A 88 12.63 24.91 13.15
CA LEU A 88 13.79 25.80 13.28
C LEU A 88 13.70 27.03 12.38
N HIS A 89 13.02 26.96 11.25
CA HIS A 89 13.06 28.02 10.25
C HIS A 89 12.30 29.28 10.72
N PRO A 90 12.97 30.46 10.80
CA PRO A 90 12.38 31.66 11.41
C PRO A 90 11.20 32.23 10.61
N ALA A 91 11.15 31.95 9.30
CA ALA A 91 10.15 32.46 8.37
C ALA A 91 9.36 31.35 7.68
N ALA A 92 9.08 30.25 8.40
CA ALA A 92 8.41 29.06 7.84
C ALA A 92 7.09 29.36 7.10
N ASN A 93 6.35 30.41 7.49
CA ASN A 93 5.10 30.80 6.80
C ASN A 93 5.35 31.24 5.35
N TYR A 94 6.42 31.98 5.09
CA TYR A 94 6.80 32.38 3.73
C TYR A 94 7.26 31.17 2.92
N VAL A 95 8.03 30.27 3.55
CA VAL A 95 8.48 29.01 2.93
C VAL A 95 7.29 28.15 2.54
N ALA A 96 6.34 27.92 3.44
CA ALA A 96 5.16 27.11 3.18
C ALA A 96 4.36 27.65 1.98
N ARG A 97 4.05 28.96 1.98
CA ARG A 97 3.28 29.57 0.90
C ARG A 97 4.01 29.55 -0.43
N ALA A 98 5.29 29.89 -0.45
CA ALA A 98 6.11 29.89 -1.66
C ALA A 98 6.23 28.46 -2.24
N ALA A 99 6.49 27.46 -1.40
CA ALA A 99 6.66 26.09 -1.82
C ALA A 99 5.37 25.47 -2.38
N VAL A 100 4.20 25.78 -1.81
CA VAL A 100 2.90 25.33 -2.34
C VAL A 100 2.69 25.84 -3.77
N LEU A 101 2.94 27.13 -4.01
CA LEU A 101 2.81 27.72 -5.33
C LEU A 101 3.85 27.16 -6.31
N ALA A 102 5.11 27.04 -5.89
CA ALA A 102 6.19 26.51 -6.71
C ALA A 102 6.02 25.02 -7.05
N ALA A 103 5.39 24.23 -6.17
CA ALA A 103 5.01 22.84 -6.45
C ALA A 103 3.82 22.72 -7.43
N GLY A 104 3.25 23.85 -7.87
CA GLY A 104 2.20 23.93 -8.88
C GLY A 104 0.80 23.64 -8.34
N PHE A 105 0.54 23.98 -7.08
CA PHE A 105 -0.82 24.14 -6.57
C PHE A 105 -1.35 25.55 -6.92
N PRO A 106 -2.66 25.70 -7.16
CA PRO A 106 -3.23 26.98 -7.54
C PRO A 106 -3.15 27.99 -6.40
N VAL A 107 -3.27 29.28 -6.74
CA VAL A 107 -3.29 30.38 -5.77
C VAL A 107 -4.42 30.26 -4.74
N THR A 108 -5.45 29.47 -5.03
CA THR A 108 -6.59 29.19 -4.15
C THR A 108 -6.28 28.17 -3.05
N THR A 109 -5.24 27.34 -3.19
CA THR A 109 -4.80 26.41 -2.14
C THR A 109 -4.15 27.20 -1.02
N ALA A 110 -4.63 27.11 0.22
CA ALA A 110 -4.05 27.81 1.37
C ALA A 110 -2.76 27.14 1.87
N ALA A 111 -2.04 27.84 2.75
CA ALA A 111 -0.89 27.28 3.45
C ALA A 111 -0.85 27.77 4.90
N SER A 112 -0.49 26.87 5.81
CA SER A 112 -0.33 27.15 7.24
C SER A 112 0.94 26.48 7.78
N VAL A 113 1.39 26.91 8.96
CA VAL A 113 2.54 26.30 9.65
C VAL A 113 2.12 25.86 11.05
N ALA A 114 2.58 24.67 11.43
CA ALA A 114 2.44 24.11 12.75
C ALA A 114 3.81 23.95 13.40
N ASN A 115 3.96 24.45 14.63
CA ASN A 115 5.16 24.21 15.42
C ASN A 115 4.77 23.70 16.82
N ARG A 116 5.19 22.47 17.08
CA ARG A 116 5.23 21.86 18.40
C ARG A 116 6.47 20.98 18.50
N TRP A 117 7.62 21.59 18.21
CA TRP A 117 8.93 20.95 18.25
C TRP A 117 8.95 19.63 17.45
N CYS A 118 9.53 18.56 18.00
CA CYS A 118 9.68 17.27 17.34
C CYS A 118 8.35 16.70 16.83
N SER A 119 7.22 17.05 17.47
CA SER A 119 5.88 16.59 17.07
C SER A 119 5.22 17.40 15.95
N SER A 120 5.88 18.43 15.39
CA SER A 120 5.28 19.35 14.42
C SER A 120 4.70 18.66 13.19
N GLY A 121 5.33 17.59 12.70
CA GLY A 121 4.78 16.78 11.59
C GLY A 121 3.48 16.05 11.96
N LEU A 122 3.35 15.53 13.19
CA LEU A 122 2.08 14.96 13.67
C LEU A 122 1.04 16.05 13.92
N LEU A 123 1.45 17.23 14.39
CA LEU A 123 0.55 18.37 14.56
C LEU A 123 0.01 18.87 13.21
N ALA A 124 0.81 18.86 12.15
CA ALA A 124 0.35 19.19 10.80
C ALA A 124 -0.74 18.21 10.33
N VAL A 125 -0.51 16.90 10.52
CA VAL A 125 -1.51 15.86 10.21
C VAL A 125 -2.77 16.03 11.04
N GLN A 126 -2.63 16.28 12.34
CA GLN A 126 -3.77 16.54 13.23
C GLN A 126 -4.55 17.78 12.79
N THR A 127 -3.88 18.85 12.38
CA THR A 127 -4.50 20.10 11.93
C THR A 127 -5.38 19.85 10.70
N ILE A 128 -4.82 19.23 9.66
CA ILE A 128 -5.56 18.89 8.44
C ILE A 128 -6.73 17.94 8.75
N ALA A 129 -6.48 16.88 9.54
CA ALA A 129 -7.52 15.94 9.91
C ALA A 129 -8.67 16.59 10.69
N ASN A 130 -8.36 17.53 11.59
CA ASN A 130 -9.38 18.26 12.34
C ASN A 130 -10.18 19.21 11.46
N GLN A 131 -9.55 19.90 10.50
CA GLN A 131 -10.26 20.74 9.54
C GLN A 131 -11.23 19.91 8.69
N ILE A 132 -10.82 18.71 8.24
CA ILE A 132 -11.69 17.77 7.51
C ILE A 132 -12.87 17.33 8.38
N ARG A 133 -12.61 16.92 9.63
CA ARG A 133 -13.67 16.50 10.57
C ARG A 133 -14.65 17.63 10.90
N ALA A 134 -14.16 18.86 10.97
CA ALA A 134 -14.98 20.04 11.22
C ALA A 134 -15.76 20.50 9.98
N GLY A 135 -15.53 19.88 8.81
CA GLY A 135 -16.15 20.27 7.54
C GLY A 135 -15.64 21.60 6.98
N GLN A 136 -14.47 22.06 7.43
CA GLN A 136 -13.85 23.30 6.95
C GLN A 136 -13.17 23.11 5.60
N ILE A 137 -12.63 21.92 5.37
CA ILE A 137 -12.08 21.44 4.10
C ILE A 137 -12.53 19.99 3.89
N ALA A 138 -12.41 19.47 2.68
CA ALA A 138 -12.60 18.06 2.35
C ALA A 138 -11.30 17.36 1.90
N CYS A 139 -10.28 18.13 1.50
CA CYS A 139 -8.98 17.63 1.06
C CYS A 139 -7.85 18.59 1.46
N GLY A 140 -6.76 18.05 2.03
CA GLY A 140 -5.61 18.83 2.46
C GLY A 140 -4.33 18.01 2.52
N ILE A 141 -3.18 18.70 2.59
CA ILE A 141 -1.87 18.06 2.68
C ILE A 141 -1.21 18.44 4.00
N ALA A 142 -0.70 17.42 4.71
CA ALA A 142 0.20 17.64 5.83
C ALA A 142 1.64 17.35 5.39
N VAL A 143 2.53 18.31 5.59
CA VAL A 143 3.97 18.16 5.32
C VAL A 143 4.72 18.35 6.62
N GLY A 144 5.69 17.50 6.92
CA GLY A 144 6.72 17.80 7.91
C GLY A 144 8.05 17.96 7.20
N ALA A 145 8.78 19.05 7.43
CA ALA A 145 10.09 19.26 6.82
C ALA A 145 11.05 19.98 7.77
N GLU A 146 12.33 19.60 7.72
CA GLU A 146 13.39 20.28 8.45
C GLU A 146 14.70 20.27 7.64
N SER A 147 15.38 21.42 7.58
CA SER A 147 16.77 21.54 7.12
C SER A 147 17.60 22.04 8.29
N MET A 148 18.14 21.12 9.08
CA MET A 148 19.03 21.41 10.21
C MET A 148 20.42 21.86 9.74
N SER A 149 20.77 21.56 8.48
CA SER A 149 21.94 22.14 7.80
C SER A 149 21.76 23.63 7.54
N GLY A 150 20.63 24.03 6.95
CA GLY A 150 20.33 25.42 6.64
C GLY A 150 19.97 26.25 7.86
N THR A 151 19.25 25.64 8.83
CA THR A 151 18.84 26.31 10.07
C THR A 151 19.22 25.47 11.30
N PRO A 152 20.44 25.66 11.86
CA PRO A 152 20.86 24.95 13.06
C PRO A 152 20.04 25.33 14.30
N ASP A 153 19.90 24.39 15.25
CA ASP A 153 19.26 24.66 16.54
C ASP A 153 20.11 25.64 17.38
N GLY A 154 19.61 26.85 17.54
CA GLY A 154 20.23 27.92 18.34
C GLY A 154 19.95 27.81 19.85
N GLY A 155 19.15 26.83 20.29
CA GLY A 155 18.74 26.68 21.68
C GLY A 155 17.62 27.64 22.08
N ALA A 156 17.32 27.69 23.38
CA ALA A 156 16.22 28.52 23.89
C ALA A 156 16.57 30.02 23.76
N PRO A 157 15.62 30.87 23.32
CA PRO A 157 15.82 32.31 23.30
C PRO A 157 15.92 32.86 24.73
N ARG A 158 16.48 34.07 24.85
CA ARG A 158 16.49 34.80 26.13
C ARG A 158 15.05 35.14 26.53
N LEU A 159 14.62 34.61 27.67
CA LEU A 159 13.30 34.89 28.25
C LEU A 159 13.33 36.18 29.09
N SER A 160 12.17 36.81 29.26
CA SER A 160 12.03 37.98 30.14
C SER A 160 12.27 37.59 31.60
N ALA A 161 12.74 38.55 32.41
CA ALA A 161 13.03 38.31 33.83
C ALA A 161 11.83 37.74 34.60
N ARG A 162 10.61 38.19 34.27
CA ARG A 162 9.35 37.68 34.86
C ARG A 162 9.20 36.17 34.65
N VAL A 163 9.50 35.68 33.45
CA VAL A 163 9.31 34.26 33.09
C VAL A 163 10.49 33.44 33.58
N ALA A 164 11.73 33.92 33.40
CA ALA A 164 12.94 33.24 33.84
C ALA A 164 13.01 33.00 35.36
N GLY A 165 12.33 33.83 36.17
CA GLY A 165 12.26 33.67 37.62
C GLY A 165 11.37 32.52 38.12
N HIS A 166 10.58 31.88 37.25
CA HIS A 166 9.75 30.74 37.65
C HIS A 166 10.53 29.42 37.66
N GLY A 167 10.47 28.69 38.78
CA GLY A 167 11.32 27.51 39.03
C GLY A 167 11.31 26.42 37.95
N LYS A 168 10.15 26.15 37.32
CA LYS A 168 10.03 25.13 36.24
C LYS A 168 10.44 25.64 34.85
N VAL A 169 10.57 26.95 34.66
CA VAL A 169 10.95 27.54 33.36
C VAL A 169 12.42 27.28 33.05
N ARG A 170 13.28 27.25 34.07
CA ARG A 170 14.71 26.92 33.88
C ARG A 170 14.88 25.58 33.18
N ASP A 171 14.14 24.56 33.62
CA ASP A 171 14.22 23.21 33.03
C ASP A 171 13.70 23.20 31.58
N ALA A 172 12.76 24.10 31.24
CA ALA A 172 12.28 24.32 29.88
C ALA A 172 13.29 25.03 28.95
N GLN A 173 14.39 25.55 29.47
CA GLN A 173 15.48 26.16 28.68
C GLN A 173 16.67 25.21 28.49
N MET A 174 16.69 24.08 29.19
CA MET A 174 17.80 23.13 29.16
C MET A 174 17.83 22.33 27.85
N PRO A 175 19.01 22.02 27.28
CA PRO A 175 19.09 21.25 26.05
C PRO A 175 18.58 19.80 26.22
N MET A 176 18.17 19.17 25.12
CA MET A 176 17.58 17.82 25.14
C MET A 176 18.53 16.76 25.71
N GLY A 177 19.84 16.90 25.46
CA GLY A 177 20.86 16.02 26.04
C GLY A 177 20.85 15.99 27.57
N TRP A 178 20.52 17.11 28.22
CA TRP A 178 20.36 17.15 29.67
C TRP A 178 19.15 16.33 30.14
N THR A 179 18.03 16.41 29.41
CA THR A 179 16.85 15.61 29.73
C THR A 179 17.07 14.11 29.50
N SER A 180 17.90 13.73 28.52
CA SER A 180 18.31 12.33 28.32
C SER A 180 19.06 11.78 29.53
N GLU A 181 20.03 12.53 30.05
CA GLU A 181 20.75 12.13 31.26
C GLU A 181 19.85 12.07 32.49
N ASN A 182 18.89 12.99 32.62
CA ASN A 182 17.91 12.93 33.71
C ASN A 182 17.01 11.68 33.63
N VAL A 183 16.51 11.33 32.45
CA VAL A 183 15.71 10.10 32.24
C VAL A 183 16.57 8.87 32.58
N ALA A 184 17.82 8.83 32.12
CA ALA A 184 18.74 7.74 32.44
C ALA A 184 19.00 7.62 33.95
N ALA A 185 19.18 8.74 34.65
CA ALA A 185 19.39 8.77 36.10
C ALA A 185 18.14 8.35 36.88
N GLU A 186 16.99 8.97 36.59
CA GLU A 186 15.76 8.84 37.37
C GLU A 186 15.11 7.46 37.21
N PHE A 187 15.25 6.85 36.03
CA PHE A 187 14.64 5.56 35.71
C PHE A 187 15.63 4.41 35.56
N GLY A 188 16.90 4.62 35.89
CA GLY A 188 17.92 3.56 35.93
C GLY A 188 18.28 2.98 34.56
N VAL A 189 18.21 3.76 33.48
CA VAL A 189 18.54 3.29 32.13
C VAL A 189 20.05 3.38 31.89
N GLY A 190 20.76 2.30 32.23
CA GLY A 190 22.21 2.21 32.12
C GLY A 190 22.75 2.30 30.68
N ARG A 191 24.06 2.59 30.57
CA ARG A 191 24.77 2.73 29.28
C ARG A 191 24.62 1.51 28.38
N GLU A 192 24.76 0.32 28.94
CA GLU A 192 24.66 -0.94 28.20
C GLU A 192 23.27 -1.11 27.55
N ALA A 193 22.20 -0.77 28.28
CA ALA A 193 20.84 -0.83 27.74
C ALA A 193 20.65 0.17 26.59
N GLN A 194 21.19 1.38 26.72
CA GLN A 194 21.12 2.42 25.68
C GLN A 194 21.87 2.01 24.40
N ASP A 195 23.07 1.46 24.54
CA ASP A 195 23.90 1.02 23.42
C ASP A 195 23.32 -0.26 22.78
N GLY A 196 22.81 -1.19 23.59
CA GLY A 196 22.10 -2.36 23.10
C GLY A 196 20.85 -2.00 22.28
N PHE A 197 20.07 -1.03 22.73
CA PHE A 197 18.92 -0.50 22.00
C PHE A 197 19.34 0.16 20.68
N ALA A 198 20.37 1.00 20.70
CA ALA A 198 20.89 1.67 19.51
C ALA A 198 21.42 0.69 18.46
N ALA A 199 22.12 -0.36 18.88
CA ALA A 199 22.59 -1.43 18.00
C ALA A 199 21.42 -2.16 17.34
N ARG A 200 20.34 -2.45 18.09
CA ARG A 200 19.12 -3.05 17.52
C ARG A 200 18.44 -2.13 16.51
N SER A 201 18.31 -0.83 16.81
CA SER A 201 17.73 0.15 15.88
C SER A 201 18.53 0.21 14.56
N GLN A 202 19.87 0.28 14.64
CA GLN A 202 20.75 0.22 13.47
C GLN A 202 20.61 -1.10 12.70
N GLY A 203 20.57 -2.25 13.40
CA GLY A 203 20.39 -3.56 12.76
C GLY A 203 19.05 -3.72 12.05
N LYS A 204 17.95 -3.19 12.63
CA LYS A 204 16.63 -3.16 11.99
C LYS A 204 16.63 -2.29 10.73
N ALA A 205 17.24 -1.10 10.79
CA ALA A 205 17.37 -0.20 9.64
C ALA A 205 18.28 -0.77 8.54
N GLU A 206 19.40 -1.40 8.91
CA GLU A 206 20.30 -2.10 7.99
C GLU A 206 19.56 -3.22 7.26
N ARG A 207 18.78 -4.02 7.98
CA ARG A 207 17.91 -5.04 7.39
C ARG A 207 16.89 -4.41 6.45
N ALA A 208 16.14 -3.40 6.89
CA ALA A 208 15.11 -2.76 6.07
C ALA A 208 15.69 -2.20 4.76
N LYS A 209 16.88 -1.59 4.82
CA LYS A 209 17.61 -1.10 3.64
C LYS A 209 18.03 -2.24 2.72
N ARG A 210 18.65 -3.29 3.26
CA ARG A 210 19.12 -4.46 2.48
C ARG A 210 17.97 -5.19 1.77
N GLU A 211 16.85 -5.36 2.45
CA GLU A 211 15.66 -6.03 1.90
C GLU A 211 14.81 -5.10 1.01
N GLY A 212 15.21 -3.83 0.83
CA GLY A 212 14.53 -2.88 -0.04
C GLY A 212 13.17 -2.38 0.48
N TRP A 213 12.90 -2.48 1.78
CA TRP A 213 11.61 -2.12 2.38
C TRP A 213 11.32 -0.62 2.32
N THR A 214 12.33 0.23 2.12
CA THR A 214 12.17 1.69 2.07
C THR A 214 11.81 2.24 0.69
N ARG A 215 11.76 1.38 -0.35
CA ARG A 215 11.59 1.82 -1.75
C ARG A 215 10.20 2.40 -2.05
N ASP A 216 9.17 1.98 -1.33
CA ASP A 216 7.80 2.46 -1.52
C ASP A 216 7.56 3.80 -0.81
N GLU A 217 8.29 4.07 0.28
CA GLU A 217 8.17 5.31 1.05
C GLU A 217 9.04 6.46 0.54
N ILE A 218 10.23 6.18 -0.02
CA ILE A 218 11.17 7.22 -0.47
C ILE A 218 10.79 7.77 -1.85
N VAL A 219 10.89 9.09 -2.01
CA VAL A 219 10.98 9.76 -3.31
C VAL A 219 12.34 10.42 -3.46
N GLU A 220 12.95 10.29 -4.63
CA GLU A 220 14.24 10.93 -4.91
C GLU A 220 14.15 12.45 -4.88
N VAL A 221 15.24 13.09 -4.46
CA VAL A 221 15.37 14.54 -4.42
C VAL A 221 16.54 14.95 -5.30
N GLU A 222 16.24 15.70 -6.36
CA GLU A 222 17.27 16.39 -7.13
C GLU A 222 17.63 17.70 -6.43
N THR A 223 18.92 17.91 -6.17
CA THR A 223 19.42 19.14 -5.54
C THR A 223 20.80 19.49 -6.08
N GLU A 224 21.26 20.70 -5.79
CA GLU A 224 22.64 21.11 -6.01
C GLU A 224 23.41 21.14 -4.68
N VAL A 225 24.65 20.68 -4.70
CA VAL A 225 25.57 20.75 -3.56
C VAL A 225 26.88 21.39 -3.98
N LEU A 226 27.53 22.09 -3.04
CA LEU A 226 28.87 22.60 -3.26
C LEU A 226 29.86 21.43 -3.40
N VAL A 227 30.70 21.47 -4.44
CA VAL A 227 31.78 20.48 -4.66
C VAL A 227 32.76 20.53 -3.50
N ASP A 228 33.12 21.74 -3.04
CA ASP A 228 33.92 21.99 -1.85
C ASP A 228 33.08 22.74 -0.80
N PRO A 229 32.64 22.08 0.29
CA PRO A 229 31.84 22.69 1.35
C PRO A 229 32.51 23.88 2.04
N ALA A 230 33.84 24.02 1.94
CA ALA A 230 34.56 25.15 2.53
C ALA A 230 34.45 26.43 1.68
N LYS A 231 34.09 26.32 0.40
CA LYS A 231 33.99 27.44 -0.54
C LYS A 231 32.53 27.76 -0.83
N LYS A 232 31.98 28.75 -0.10
CA LYS A 232 30.56 29.12 -0.21
C LYS A 232 30.13 29.57 -1.62
N ASP A 233 31.04 30.17 -2.39
CA ASP A 233 30.83 30.58 -3.79
C ASP A 233 31.48 29.61 -4.79
N GLY A 234 31.75 28.37 -4.35
CA GLY A 234 32.37 27.34 -5.16
C GLY A 234 31.45 26.74 -6.22
N GLU A 235 32.03 25.92 -7.09
CA GLU A 235 31.29 25.15 -8.09
C GLU A 235 30.21 24.28 -7.42
N ARG A 236 29.01 24.29 -8.00
CA ARG A 236 27.88 23.46 -7.58
C ARG A 236 27.71 22.29 -8.53
N LYS A 237 27.42 21.12 -7.96
CA LYS A 237 27.14 19.89 -8.71
C LYS A 237 25.72 19.44 -8.43
N ARG A 238 24.98 19.08 -9.49
CA ARG A 238 23.69 18.41 -9.37
C ARG A 238 23.87 16.98 -8.85
N VAL A 239 23.06 16.62 -7.86
CA VAL A 239 23.02 15.30 -7.26
C VAL A 239 21.57 14.84 -7.11
N VAL A 240 21.36 13.54 -7.32
CA VAL A 240 20.08 12.87 -7.06
C VAL A 240 20.25 12.05 -5.79
N VAL A 241 19.46 12.37 -4.77
CA VAL A 241 19.51 11.69 -3.48
C VAL A 241 18.38 10.68 -3.41
N THR A 242 18.73 9.41 -3.22
CA THR A 242 17.78 8.29 -3.29
C THR A 242 17.76 7.42 -2.03
N GLU A 243 18.68 7.63 -1.09
CA GLU A 243 18.84 6.75 0.07
C GLU A 243 19.16 7.51 1.35
N ASP A 244 18.70 6.96 2.49
CA ASP A 244 19.10 7.41 3.81
C ASP A 244 20.60 7.17 4.03
N ASP A 245 21.33 8.19 4.54
CA ASP A 245 22.78 8.13 4.78
C ASP A 245 23.16 7.94 6.27
N GLY A 246 22.15 7.81 7.14
CA GLY A 246 22.32 7.68 8.59
C GLY A 246 22.66 6.26 9.05
N VAL A 247 22.26 5.23 8.29
CA VAL A 247 22.45 3.82 8.67
C VAL A 247 23.93 3.46 8.68
N ARG A 248 24.36 2.72 9.72
CA ARG A 248 25.75 2.28 9.92
C ARG A 248 25.81 0.74 9.97
N PRO A 249 26.10 0.08 8.84
CA PRO A 249 26.18 -1.37 8.78
C PRO A 249 27.15 -1.95 9.80
N GLY A 250 26.76 -3.04 10.48
CA GLY A 250 27.61 -3.72 11.45
C GLY A 250 27.79 -2.99 12.79
N THR A 251 26.89 -2.06 13.13
CA THR A 251 26.90 -1.42 14.47
C THR A 251 26.60 -2.46 15.56
N THR A 252 27.49 -2.57 16.56
CA THR A 252 27.34 -3.47 17.71
C THR A 252 27.31 -2.71 19.04
N ALA A 253 26.68 -3.28 20.06
CA ALA A 253 26.65 -2.68 21.41
C ALA A 253 28.06 -2.47 21.98
N GLU A 254 28.97 -3.43 21.76
CA GLU A 254 30.38 -3.35 22.16
C GLU A 254 31.13 -2.21 21.46
N GLY A 255 30.86 -2.00 20.16
CA GLY A 255 31.41 -0.89 19.40
C GLY A 255 30.90 0.46 19.92
N LEU A 256 29.59 0.55 20.19
CA LEU A 256 28.96 1.73 20.76
C LEU A 256 29.49 2.05 22.17
N GLY A 257 29.81 1.03 22.98
CA GLY A 257 30.39 1.18 24.32
C GLY A 257 31.70 1.97 24.36
N LYS A 258 32.44 2.01 23.24
CA LYS A 258 33.72 2.74 23.11
C LYS A 258 33.53 4.23 22.80
N ILE A 259 32.32 4.66 22.45
CA ILE A 259 32.03 6.06 22.11
C ILE A 259 32.00 6.90 23.40
N ARG A 260 32.67 8.06 23.37
CA ARG A 260 32.71 9.02 24.47
C ARG A 260 31.33 9.65 24.69
N ALA A 261 31.03 9.96 25.94
CA ALA A 261 29.83 10.72 26.31
C ALA A 261 29.76 12.04 25.53
N ALA A 262 28.61 12.33 24.94
CA ALA A 262 28.36 13.59 24.24
C ALA A 262 28.16 14.75 25.24
N PHE A 263 27.72 14.44 26.45
CA PHE A 263 27.42 15.40 27.51
C PHE A 263 28.11 15.06 28.84
N PRO A 264 29.46 15.12 28.91
CA PRO A 264 30.22 14.76 30.12
C PRO A 264 29.93 15.65 31.34
N GLN A 265 29.37 16.84 31.12
CA GLN A 265 28.99 17.80 32.15
C GLN A 265 27.75 17.39 32.95
N TRP A 266 26.94 16.45 32.47
CA TRP A 266 25.72 15.99 33.15
C TRP A 266 25.82 14.49 33.45
N LYS A 267 25.55 14.11 34.69
CA LYS A 267 25.55 12.71 35.13
C LYS A 267 24.22 12.04 34.81
N PRO A 268 24.20 10.75 34.42
CA PRO A 268 25.31 9.79 34.49
C PRO A 268 26.32 9.85 33.33
N SER A 269 26.14 10.73 32.35
CA SER A 269 27.01 10.91 31.17
C SER A 269 27.02 9.67 30.27
N THR A 270 25.84 9.13 30.02
CA THR A 270 25.64 7.87 29.29
C THR A 270 25.20 8.07 27.84
N THR A 271 24.70 9.25 27.51
CA THR A 271 24.33 9.64 26.14
C THR A 271 25.59 9.88 25.30
N THR A 272 25.62 9.30 24.12
CA THR A 272 26.69 9.39 23.13
C THR A 272 26.13 9.72 21.75
N GLY A 273 27.00 10.06 20.80
CA GLY A 273 26.58 10.21 19.41
C GLY A 273 26.12 8.91 18.74
N GLY A 274 26.34 7.75 19.36
CA GLY A 274 25.91 6.45 18.84
C GLY A 274 24.58 5.94 19.40
N ASN A 275 24.13 6.50 20.53
CA ASN A 275 22.86 6.14 21.18
C ASN A 275 21.88 7.33 21.28
N ALA A 276 22.11 8.35 20.45
CA ALA A 276 21.24 9.49 20.24
C ALA A 276 20.85 9.57 18.77
N SER A 277 19.71 10.20 18.49
CA SER A 277 19.30 10.49 17.11
C SER A 277 20.31 11.38 16.39
N GLN A 278 20.44 11.16 15.09
CA GLN A 278 21.31 11.96 14.23
C GLN A 278 20.63 13.28 13.88
N VAL A 279 21.41 14.36 13.84
CA VAL A 279 20.97 15.65 13.28
C VAL A 279 20.82 15.47 11.77
N THR A 280 19.64 15.76 11.24
CA THR A 280 19.22 15.26 9.93
C THR A 280 18.36 16.28 9.18
N ASP A 281 18.53 16.30 7.87
CA ASP A 281 17.69 17.02 6.91
C ASP A 281 16.72 16.04 6.24
N GLY A 282 15.49 16.48 5.99
CA GLY A 282 14.51 15.71 5.23
C GLY A 282 13.08 16.22 5.36
N ALA A 283 12.19 15.67 4.55
CA ALA A 283 10.78 15.99 4.52
C ALA A 283 9.90 14.76 4.31
N ALA A 284 8.63 14.85 4.73
CA ALA A 284 7.61 13.83 4.55
C ALA A 284 6.26 14.50 4.31
N GLY A 285 5.42 13.88 3.49
CA GLY A 285 4.16 14.45 3.06
C GLY A 285 3.04 13.41 3.04
N LEU A 286 1.84 13.84 3.41
CA LEU A 286 0.62 13.04 3.44
C LEU A 286 -0.53 13.81 2.82
N LEU A 287 -1.25 13.16 1.90
CA LEU A 287 -2.52 13.65 1.36
C LEU A 287 -3.66 13.05 2.19
N LEU A 288 -4.49 13.92 2.77
CA LEU A 288 -5.65 13.55 3.57
C LEU A 288 -6.94 14.05 2.92
N MET A 289 -7.98 13.22 2.95
CA MET A 289 -9.28 13.52 2.36
C MET A 289 -10.40 12.98 3.24
N ARG A 290 -11.62 13.50 3.07
CA ARG A 290 -12.83 12.81 3.55
C ARG A 290 -13.05 11.56 2.70
N ARG A 291 -13.43 10.44 3.33
CA ARG A 291 -13.57 9.13 2.65
C ARG A 291 -14.46 9.19 1.42
N ASP A 292 -15.64 9.79 1.54
CA ASP A 292 -16.59 9.89 0.43
C ASP A 292 -16.01 10.65 -0.78
N LEU A 293 -15.19 11.68 -0.55
CA LEU A 293 -14.52 12.43 -1.59
C LEU A 293 -13.42 11.58 -2.24
N ALA A 294 -12.60 10.90 -1.43
CA ALA A 294 -11.58 9.99 -1.94
C ALA A 294 -12.20 8.91 -2.84
N GLU A 295 -13.31 8.30 -2.42
CA GLU A 295 -14.04 7.29 -3.18
C GLU A 295 -14.64 7.86 -4.48
N ARG A 296 -15.25 9.06 -4.44
CA ARG A 296 -15.75 9.75 -5.64
C ARG A 296 -14.65 10.11 -6.65
N MET A 297 -13.47 10.48 -6.16
CA MET A 297 -12.32 10.86 -6.98
C MET A 297 -11.48 9.64 -7.43
N GLY A 298 -11.86 8.43 -7.03
CA GLY A 298 -11.10 7.21 -7.33
C GLY A 298 -9.72 7.16 -6.66
N GLN A 299 -9.50 7.95 -5.62
CA GLN A 299 -8.24 7.99 -4.88
C GLN A 299 -8.09 6.72 -4.02
N PRO A 300 -6.90 6.08 -4.00
CA PRO A 300 -6.65 4.94 -3.13
C PRO A 300 -6.73 5.38 -1.66
N ILE A 301 -7.16 4.48 -0.77
CA ILE A 301 -7.26 4.78 0.67
C ILE A 301 -6.22 3.93 1.41
N LEU A 302 -5.08 4.52 1.73
CA LEU A 302 -3.99 3.83 2.43
C LEU A 302 -4.36 3.53 3.87
N ALA A 303 -4.95 4.49 4.58
CA ALA A 303 -5.38 4.33 5.96
C ALA A 303 -6.47 5.34 6.33
N LYS A 304 -7.06 5.14 7.51
CA LYS A 304 -7.91 6.10 8.20
C LYS A 304 -7.16 6.69 9.39
N PHE A 305 -7.19 8.01 9.51
CA PHE A 305 -6.83 8.73 10.73
C PHE A 305 -7.94 8.55 11.77
N VAL A 306 -7.62 8.02 12.94
CA VAL A 306 -8.62 7.74 13.97
C VAL A 306 -8.66 8.85 15.03
N GLY A 307 -7.50 9.28 15.51
CA GLY A 307 -7.45 10.26 16.58
C GLY A 307 -6.05 10.68 16.94
N ALA A 308 -6.00 11.80 17.66
CA ALA A 308 -4.80 12.33 18.28
C ALA A 308 -5.09 12.78 19.71
N VAL A 309 -4.10 12.63 20.58
CA VAL A 309 -4.09 13.14 21.95
C VAL A 309 -2.79 13.86 22.23
N VAL A 310 -2.88 14.75 23.21
CA VAL A 310 -1.75 15.50 23.74
C VAL A 310 -1.76 15.47 25.26
N VAL A 311 -0.58 15.39 25.86
CA VAL A 311 -0.38 15.47 27.31
C VAL A 311 0.55 16.63 27.66
N GLY A 312 0.85 16.83 28.94
CA GLY A 312 1.84 17.78 29.43
C GLY A 312 2.63 17.08 30.53
N LEU A 313 3.95 17.21 30.58
CA LEU A 313 4.81 16.63 31.61
C LEU A 313 5.95 17.57 31.98
N GLU A 314 6.71 17.20 33.02
CA GLU A 314 7.83 18.00 33.49
C GLU A 314 8.93 18.12 32.42
N PRO A 315 9.42 19.33 32.11
CA PRO A 315 10.43 19.53 31.06
C PRO A 315 11.71 18.71 31.26
N LYS A 316 12.12 18.48 32.52
CA LYS A 316 13.36 17.75 32.86
C LYS A 316 13.38 16.28 32.43
N ILE A 317 12.20 15.67 32.26
CA ILE A 317 11.99 14.26 31.88
C ILE A 317 11.10 14.16 30.63
N MET A 318 11.04 15.20 29.81
CA MET A 318 10.11 15.30 28.67
C MET A 318 10.12 14.07 27.73
N GLY A 319 11.23 13.34 27.67
CA GLY A 319 11.41 12.13 26.88
C GLY A 319 10.53 10.92 27.24
N ILE A 320 9.84 10.94 28.39
CA ILE A 320 8.96 9.83 28.79
C ILE A 320 7.51 10.02 28.37
N GLY A 321 7.20 11.10 27.67
CA GLY A 321 5.81 11.39 27.32
C GLY A 321 5.06 10.24 26.61
N PRO A 322 5.68 9.32 25.81
CA PRO A 322 4.93 8.24 25.16
C PRO A 322 4.24 7.34 26.16
N THR A 323 4.80 7.23 27.36
CA THR A 323 4.24 6.46 28.47
C THR A 323 2.93 7.03 29.03
N TYR A 324 2.62 8.30 28.73
CA TYR A 324 1.36 8.96 29.11
C TYR A 324 0.40 9.10 27.92
N ALA A 325 0.93 9.42 26.74
CA ALA A 325 0.12 9.72 25.57
C ALA A 325 -0.50 8.48 24.94
N ILE A 326 0.27 7.40 24.82
CA ILE A 326 -0.21 6.16 24.23
C ILE A 326 -1.38 5.59 25.06
N PRO A 327 -1.27 5.43 26.40
CA PRO A 327 -2.40 4.97 27.21
C PRO A 327 -3.63 5.89 27.10
N LYS A 328 -3.44 7.21 27.13
CA LYS A 328 -4.53 8.18 26.96
C LYS A 328 -5.21 8.07 25.59
N LEU A 329 -4.44 7.81 24.53
CA LEU A 329 -4.99 7.59 23.20
C LEU A 329 -5.81 6.29 23.18
N MET A 330 -5.25 5.20 23.69
CA MET A 330 -5.86 3.88 23.74
C MET A 330 -7.20 3.93 24.49
N GLU A 331 -7.23 4.56 25.67
CA GLU A 331 -8.46 4.79 26.44
C GLU A 331 -9.50 5.58 25.62
N LYS A 332 -9.09 6.67 24.98
CA LYS A 332 -9.98 7.52 24.19
C LYS A 332 -10.60 6.80 22.98
N VAL A 333 -9.88 5.86 22.39
CA VAL A 333 -10.35 5.08 21.23
C VAL A 333 -10.91 3.70 21.61
N GLY A 334 -10.88 3.35 22.89
CA GLY A 334 -11.34 2.06 23.41
C GLY A 334 -10.50 0.86 22.93
N LEU A 335 -9.19 1.03 22.76
CA LEU A 335 -8.26 -0.05 22.42
C LEU A 335 -7.45 -0.49 23.63
N GLU A 336 -6.95 -1.72 23.56
CA GLU A 336 -5.91 -2.23 24.45
C GLU A 336 -4.54 -2.23 23.75
N MET A 337 -3.44 -2.27 24.51
CA MET A 337 -2.09 -2.31 23.93
C MET A 337 -1.88 -3.53 23.00
N GLY A 338 -2.54 -4.65 23.30
CA GLY A 338 -2.51 -5.86 22.48
C GLY A 338 -3.19 -5.74 21.11
N ASP A 339 -4.10 -4.77 20.95
CA ASP A 339 -4.81 -4.52 19.69
C ASP A 339 -3.92 -3.87 18.62
N VAL A 340 -2.84 -3.21 19.04
CA VAL A 340 -1.91 -2.48 18.17
C VAL A 340 -0.91 -3.44 17.56
N ASP A 341 -0.77 -3.38 16.25
CA ASP A 341 0.09 -4.28 15.49
C ASP A 341 1.53 -3.75 15.43
N LEU A 342 1.71 -2.42 15.34
CA LEU A 342 3.03 -1.79 15.43
C LEU A 342 3.03 -0.42 16.11
N PHE A 343 4.18 -0.07 16.68
CA PHE A 343 4.45 1.21 17.32
C PHE A 343 5.66 1.87 16.65
N GLU A 344 5.46 3.09 16.13
CA GLU A 344 6.54 3.99 15.70
C GLU A 344 6.73 5.05 16.79
N ILE A 345 7.67 4.82 17.69
CA ILE A 345 7.99 5.73 18.80
C ILE A 345 9.35 6.37 18.52
N ASN A 346 9.42 7.69 18.56
CA ASN A 346 10.64 8.40 18.20
C ASN A 346 11.80 8.03 19.12
N GLU A 347 12.99 7.86 18.53
CA GLU A 347 14.21 7.50 19.26
C GLU A 347 15.11 8.72 19.39
N ALA A 348 14.61 9.82 19.98
CA ALA A 348 15.41 11.02 20.19
C ALA A 348 16.73 10.68 20.92
N PHE A 349 16.62 9.85 21.96
CA PHE A 349 17.72 9.24 22.70
C PHE A 349 17.33 7.81 23.12
N SER A 350 18.30 6.88 23.14
CA SER A 350 18.06 5.51 23.59
C SER A 350 17.61 5.42 25.05
N SER A 351 18.01 6.37 25.91
CA SER A 351 17.52 6.47 27.30
C SER A 351 15.99 6.51 27.37
N MET A 352 15.39 7.31 26.49
CA MET A 352 13.94 7.50 26.37
C MET A 352 13.28 6.32 25.67
N GLY A 353 13.89 5.83 24.58
CA GLY A 353 13.39 4.68 23.82
C GLY A 353 13.28 3.41 24.68
N VAL A 354 14.35 3.07 25.42
CA VAL A 354 14.37 1.93 26.34
C VAL A 354 13.31 2.07 27.42
N TYR A 355 13.25 3.24 28.09
CA TYR A 355 12.27 3.47 29.13
C TYR A 355 10.83 3.33 28.62
N CYS A 356 10.51 3.95 27.48
CA CYS A 356 9.16 3.91 26.92
C CYS A 356 8.76 2.50 26.51
N GLN A 357 9.66 1.76 25.85
CA GLN A 357 9.42 0.37 25.45
C GLN A 357 9.13 -0.51 26.67
N GLN A 358 9.96 -0.43 27.71
CA GLN A 358 9.80 -1.23 28.93
C GLN A 358 8.57 -0.84 29.73
N LYS A 359 8.32 0.48 29.89
CA LYS A 359 7.21 0.98 30.71
C LYS A 359 5.84 0.66 30.11
N LEU A 360 5.76 0.62 28.77
CA LEU A 360 4.55 0.28 28.03
C LEU A 360 4.44 -1.21 27.68
N ASP A 361 5.43 -2.02 28.07
CA ASP A 361 5.49 -3.46 27.78
C ASP A 361 5.29 -3.78 26.29
N ILE A 362 5.97 -3.03 25.41
CA ILE A 362 5.84 -3.19 23.96
C ILE A 362 6.81 -4.27 23.45
N PRO A 363 6.32 -5.32 22.77
CA PRO A 363 7.17 -6.33 22.17
C PRO A 363 8.17 -5.75 21.15
N GLU A 364 9.39 -6.29 21.14
CA GLU A 364 10.50 -5.78 20.32
C GLU A 364 10.20 -5.81 18.80
N GLU A 365 9.41 -6.78 18.34
CA GLU A 365 9.00 -6.95 16.95
C GLU A 365 7.93 -5.95 16.49
N LYS A 366 7.23 -5.32 17.44
CA LYS A 366 6.24 -4.26 17.22
C LYS A 366 6.83 -2.86 17.36
N PHE A 367 7.94 -2.70 18.07
CA PHE A 367 8.59 -1.41 18.32
C PHE A 367 9.61 -1.07 17.21
N ASN A 368 9.33 -0.01 16.44
CA ASN A 368 10.18 0.50 15.34
C ASN A 368 10.78 -0.62 14.48
N PRO A 369 9.95 -1.45 13.83
CA PRO A 369 10.40 -2.66 13.16
C PRO A 369 11.39 -2.44 12.00
N ARG A 370 11.43 -1.21 11.47
CA ARG A 370 12.35 -0.77 10.41
C ARG A 370 13.54 0.03 10.94
N GLY A 371 13.73 0.06 12.26
CA GLY A 371 14.65 0.96 12.94
C GLY A 371 14.05 2.36 13.08
N GLY A 372 14.54 3.12 14.05
CA GLY A 372 14.03 4.46 14.35
C GLY A 372 15.09 5.55 14.16
N ALA A 373 14.91 6.66 14.87
CA ALA A 373 15.67 7.88 14.67
C ALA A 373 17.17 7.79 15.07
N VAL A 374 17.57 6.80 15.88
CA VAL A 374 19.00 6.54 16.14
C VAL A 374 19.71 6.11 14.85
N ALA A 375 19.02 5.34 14.01
CA ALA A 375 19.55 4.87 12.72
C ALA A 375 19.23 5.79 11.55
N LEU A 376 17.97 6.19 11.42
CA LEU A 376 17.43 6.96 10.29
C LEU A 376 17.66 8.47 10.43
N GLY A 377 17.87 8.95 11.66
CA GLY A 377 17.97 10.37 11.97
C GLY A 377 16.65 11.03 12.38
N HIS A 378 16.76 12.24 12.93
CA HIS A 378 15.65 13.01 13.49
C HIS A 378 15.57 14.44 12.91
N PRO A 379 15.02 14.61 11.71
CA PRO A 379 14.68 15.92 11.18
C PRO A 379 13.44 16.43 11.92
N LEU A 380 13.64 17.22 12.97
CA LEU A 380 12.63 17.61 13.97
C LEU A 380 11.20 17.70 13.42
N GLY A 381 10.88 18.72 12.60
CA GLY A 381 9.53 18.93 12.07
C GLY A 381 9.02 17.84 11.10
N CYS A 382 9.93 17.09 10.46
CA CYS A 382 9.61 16.00 9.53
C CYS A 382 9.23 14.70 10.24
N THR A 383 9.85 14.42 11.40
CA THR A 383 9.83 13.07 12.00
C THR A 383 8.43 12.55 12.26
N GLY A 384 7.52 13.39 12.75
CA GLY A 384 6.14 12.98 12.97
C GLY A 384 5.42 12.50 11.72
N ALA A 385 5.52 13.25 10.62
CA ALA A 385 4.95 12.87 9.33
C ALA A 385 5.66 11.61 8.78
N ARG A 386 6.99 11.55 8.91
CA ARG A 386 7.81 10.40 8.49
C ARG A 386 7.40 9.11 9.20
N GLN A 387 7.18 9.13 10.51
CA GLN A 387 6.75 7.97 11.28
C GLN A 387 5.44 7.38 10.74
N ILE A 388 4.49 8.23 10.32
CA ILE A 388 3.27 7.74 9.67
C ILE A 388 3.58 7.07 8.34
N VAL A 389 4.40 7.69 7.49
CA VAL A 389 4.79 7.10 6.19
C VAL A 389 5.39 5.70 6.39
N THR A 390 6.35 5.57 7.32
CA THR A 390 7.02 4.30 7.64
C THR A 390 6.04 3.29 8.26
N ALA A 391 5.19 3.72 9.18
CA ALA A 391 4.15 2.87 9.77
C ALA A 391 3.19 2.31 8.71
N LEU A 392 2.72 3.14 7.77
CA LEU A 392 1.81 2.73 6.70
C LEU A 392 2.46 1.72 5.75
N SER A 393 3.72 1.93 5.39
CA SER A 393 4.47 0.98 4.58
C SER A 393 4.67 -0.35 5.31
N GLU A 394 4.97 -0.32 6.61
CA GLU A 394 5.16 -1.56 7.38
C GLU A 394 3.85 -2.32 7.61
N LEU A 395 2.76 -1.62 7.93
CA LEU A 395 1.42 -2.23 8.01
C LEU A 395 1.06 -2.89 6.67
N LYS A 396 1.35 -2.23 5.54
CA LYS A 396 1.15 -2.81 4.21
C LYS A 396 1.98 -4.08 4.02
N ARG A 397 3.27 -4.05 4.35
CA ARG A 397 4.19 -5.19 4.20
C ARG A 397 3.78 -6.40 5.06
N ARG A 398 3.29 -6.16 6.28
CA ARG A 398 2.85 -7.22 7.21
C ARG A 398 1.40 -7.63 7.06
N ASN A 399 0.64 -6.95 6.21
CA ASN A 399 -0.81 -7.06 6.14
C ASN A 399 -1.51 -6.84 7.50
N GLU A 400 -0.97 -5.93 8.29
CA GLU A 400 -1.48 -5.53 9.59
C GLU A 400 -2.36 -4.27 9.46
N LYS A 401 -3.08 -3.91 10.53
CA LYS A 401 -4.16 -2.92 10.45
C LYS A 401 -3.93 -1.69 11.31
N ILE A 402 -3.35 -1.83 12.50
CA ILE A 402 -3.36 -0.79 13.52
C ILE A 402 -1.92 -0.40 13.88
N ALA A 403 -1.58 0.86 13.59
CA ALA A 403 -0.32 1.46 14.02
C ALA A 403 -0.57 2.65 14.95
N VAL A 404 0.31 2.80 15.94
CA VAL A 404 0.41 3.98 16.79
C VAL A 404 1.74 4.67 16.51
N THR A 405 1.71 5.95 16.17
CA THR A 405 2.91 6.79 16.15
C THR A 405 2.94 7.66 17.41
N SER A 406 4.09 7.80 18.07
CA SER A 406 4.27 8.71 19.20
C SER A 406 5.66 9.36 19.20
N ILE A 407 5.73 10.54 19.80
CA ILE A 407 6.96 11.33 19.87
C ILE A 407 6.92 12.27 21.07
N ASP A 408 8.06 12.38 21.74
CA ASP A 408 8.33 13.37 22.76
C ASP A 408 8.46 14.76 22.14
N SER A 409 7.85 15.76 22.76
CA SER A 409 7.96 17.15 22.32
C SER A 409 8.75 17.95 23.34
N ARG A 410 9.86 18.52 22.86
CA ARG A 410 10.75 19.40 23.61
C ARG A 410 9.94 20.44 24.42
N HIS A 411 10.17 20.45 25.74
CA HIS A 411 9.76 21.45 26.74
C HIS A 411 8.27 21.82 26.87
N THR A 412 7.39 21.28 26.03
CA THR A 412 5.94 21.55 26.03
C THR A 412 5.13 20.42 26.66
N GLY A 413 5.79 19.30 26.96
CA GLY A 413 5.17 18.11 27.54
C GLY A 413 4.18 17.41 26.60
N ALA A 414 4.14 17.81 25.34
CA ALA A 414 3.02 17.58 24.44
C ALA A 414 3.28 16.52 23.39
N GLU A 415 2.89 15.31 23.71
CA GLU A 415 2.93 14.14 22.83
C GLU A 415 1.84 14.14 21.78
N HIS A 416 2.04 13.45 20.66
CA HIS A 416 1.00 13.23 19.65
C HIS A 416 0.93 11.74 19.34
N GLY A 417 -0.19 11.12 19.69
CA GLY A 417 -0.45 9.74 19.31
C GLY A 417 -1.34 9.70 18.07
N ILE A 418 -0.86 9.32 16.87
CA ILE A 418 -1.74 9.14 15.70
C ILE A 418 -2.01 7.68 15.50
N LEU A 419 -3.30 7.33 15.54
CA LEU A 419 -3.78 5.99 15.28
C LEU A 419 -4.24 5.88 13.83
N LEU A 420 -3.61 4.94 13.13
CA LEU A 420 -3.90 4.65 11.74
C LEU A 420 -4.55 3.29 11.67
N SER A 421 -5.75 3.24 11.11
CA SER A 421 -6.35 1.97 10.74
C SER A 421 -6.26 1.82 9.23
N ARG A 422 -5.42 0.90 8.76
CA ARG A 422 -5.50 0.45 7.37
C ARG A 422 -6.89 -0.16 7.22
N PRO A 423 -7.74 0.30 6.28
CA PRO A 423 -8.67 -0.64 5.72
C PRO A 423 -7.80 -1.79 5.19
N VAL A 424 -8.31 -3.01 5.25
CA VAL A 424 -7.82 -4.08 4.40
C VAL A 424 -7.95 -3.57 2.96
N VAL A 425 -6.89 -2.92 2.48
CA VAL A 425 -6.61 -2.73 1.08
C VAL A 425 -5.72 -3.90 0.78
N VAL A 426 -6.36 -5.00 0.45
CA VAL A 426 -5.70 -5.82 -0.54
C VAL A 426 -5.53 -4.88 -1.73
N GLU A 427 -4.29 -4.47 -2.01
CA GLU A 427 -3.93 -4.02 -3.34
C GLU A 427 -4.18 -5.24 -4.22
N ARG A 428 -5.44 -5.43 -4.60
CA ARG A 428 -5.86 -6.52 -5.45
C ARG A 428 -5.51 -6.09 -6.84
N LEU A 429 -4.33 -6.56 -7.25
CA LEU A 429 -3.64 -6.31 -8.53
C LEU A 429 -3.00 -4.92 -8.65
N THR A 430 -1.69 -4.88 -8.45
CA THR A 430 -0.81 -4.00 -9.23
C THR A 430 -0.40 -4.77 -10.48
N ILE A 431 -0.98 -4.40 -11.62
CA ILE A 431 -0.55 -4.91 -12.93
C ILE A 431 0.27 -3.81 -13.58
N ASP A 432 1.57 -3.82 -13.30
CA ASP A 432 2.44 -2.71 -13.67
C ASP A 432 2.85 -2.76 -15.15
N LYS A 433 2.79 -3.95 -15.79
CA LYS A 433 3.13 -4.14 -17.20
C LYS A 433 2.66 -5.49 -17.75
N GLY A 434 2.25 -5.50 -19.03
CA GLY A 434 1.98 -6.73 -19.79
C GLY A 434 0.61 -7.33 -19.53
N LEU A 435 0.44 -8.61 -19.87
CA LEU A 435 -0.81 -9.35 -19.70
C LEU A 435 -0.94 -9.91 -18.29
N HIS A 436 -2.13 -9.78 -17.71
CA HIS A 436 -2.48 -10.41 -16.45
C HIS A 436 -3.86 -11.08 -16.52
N LEU A 437 -3.91 -12.36 -16.16
CA LEU A 437 -5.13 -13.16 -16.19
C LEU A 437 -5.72 -13.33 -14.79
N LEU A 438 -6.96 -12.92 -14.61
CA LEU A 438 -7.80 -13.24 -13.46
C LEU A 438 -8.69 -14.43 -13.82
N THR A 439 -8.52 -15.57 -13.17
CA THR A 439 -9.19 -16.81 -13.58
C THR A 439 -9.38 -17.82 -12.44
N GLU A 440 -9.94 -18.97 -12.79
CA GLU A 440 -10.04 -20.21 -12.00
C GLU A 440 -10.14 -21.38 -12.99
N ALA A 441 -9.92 -22.62 -12.56
CA ALA A 441 -9.99 -23.86 -13.35
C ALA A 441 -11.40 -24.23 -13.89
N THR A 442 -12.24 -23.24 -14.23
CA THR A 442 -13.54 -23.39 -14.90
C THR A 442 -13.40 -23.62 -16.41
N PRO A 443 -14.43 -24.14 -17.12
CA PRO A 443 -14.38 -24.25 -18.57
C PRO A 443 -14.07 -22.94 -19.30
N ASN A 444 -14.64 -21.81 -18.88
CA ASN A 444 -14.36 -20.51 -19.48
C ASN A 444 -12.95 -20.01 -19.17
N GLY A 445 -12.44 -20.26 -17.95
CA GLY A 445 -11.05 -19.98 -17.59
C GLY A 445 -10.06 -20.78 -18.42
N LYS A 446 -10.31 -22.08 -18.57
CA LYS A 446 -9.49 -23.03 -19.35
C LYS A 446 -9.31 -22.62 -20.81
N LYS A 447 -10.33 -22.04 -21.45
CA LYS A 447 -10.20 -21.51 -22.83
C LYS A 447 -9.04 -20.52 -22.94
N VAL A 448 -8.98 -19.56 -22.03
CA VAL A 448 -7.98 -18.48 -22.02
C VAL A 448 -6.63 -18.99 -21.56
N GLN A 449 -6.59 -19.87 -20.55
CA GLN A 449 -5.37 -20.51 -20.05
C GLN A 449 -4.66 -21.31 -21.16
N ILE A 450 -5.43 -22.14 -21.90
CA ILE A 450 -4.91 -22.91 -23.03
C ILE A 450 -4.33 -21.97 -24.09
N TYR A 451 -5.05 -20.90 -24.45
CA TYR A 451 -4.59 -20.04 -25.51
C TYR A 451 -3.33 -19.26 -25.14
N LEU A 452 -3.22 -18.77 -23.91
CA LEU A 452 -2.00 -18.11 -23.44
C LEU A 452 -0.79 -19.04 -23.43
N GLU A 453 -0.97 -20.31 -23.04
CA GLU A 453 0.13 -21.30 -23.10
C GLU A 453 0.50 -21.65 -24.55
N GLU A 454 -0.47 -21.73 -25.48
CA GLU A 454 -0.19 -21.89 -26.92
C GLU A 454 0.55 -20.67 -27.51
N LEU A 455 0.16 -19.45 -27.12
CA LEU A 455 0.86 -18.21 -27.50
C LEU A 455 2.26 -18.11 -26.86
N LYS A 456 2.46 -18.68 -25.68
CA LYS A 456 3.80 -18.82 -25.06
C LYS A 456 4.71 -19.67 -25.93
N ILE A 457 4.20 -20.82 -26.37
CA ILE A 457 4.96 -21.79 -27.15
C ILE A 457 5.27 -21.22 -28.54
N ALA A 458 4.30 -20.58 -29.18
CA ALA A 458 4.47 -20.06 -30.54
C ALA A 458 5.26 -18.74 -30.59
N TYR A 459 5.07 -17.85 -29.61
CA TYR A 459 5.54 -16.46 -29.68
C TYR A 459 6.34 -15.98 -28.46
N GLY A 460 6.50 -16.80 -27.42
CA GLY A 460 7.15 -16.38 -26.17
C GLY A 460 6.31 -15.39 -25.36
N THR A 461 5.00 -15.33 -25.59
CA THR A 461 4.08 -14.42 -24.89
C THR A 461 4.19 -14.61 -23.37
N ALA A 462 4.37 -13.52 -22.64
CA ALA A 462 4.50 -13.52 -21.18
C ALA A 462 3.24 -12.92 -20.54
N TRP A 463 2.78 -13.54 -19.45
CA TRP A 463 1.68 -13.05 -18.63
C TRP A 463 1.86 -13.46 -17.17
N THR A 464 1.12 -12.79 -16.31
CA THR A 464 0.96 -13.16 -14.89
C THR A 464 -0.46 -13.64 -14.64
N THR A 465 -0.69 -14.34 -13.53
CA THR A 465 -2.02 -14.89 -13.21
C THR A 465 -2.33 -14.71 -11.73
N SER A 466 -3.58 -14.35 -11.46
CA SER A 466 -4.16 -14.41 -10.13
C SER A 466 -5.44 -15.23 -10.16
N LEU A 467 -5.64 -16.02 -9.11
CA LEU A 467 -6.78 -16.92 -8.97
C LEU A 467 -7.87 -16.27 -8.13
N ILE A 468 -9.11 -16.48 -8.55
CA ILE A 468 -10.31 -15.97 -7.90
C ILE A 468 -11.05 -17.14 -7.28
N ASP A 469 -11.03 -17.19 -5.95
CA ASP A 469 -11.83 -18.14 -5.19
C ASP A 469 -13.32 -17.78 -5.35
N LEU A 470 -14.02 -18.59 -6.14
CA LEU A 470 -15.42 -18.40 -6.48
C LEU A 470 -16.37 -18.61 -5.30
N GLU A 471 -15.91 -19.23 -4.20
CA GLU A 471 -16.71 -19.43 -2.99
C GLU A 471 -16.73 -18.18 -2.09
N THR A 472 -15.79 -17.25 -2.30
CA THR A 472 -15.65 -16.04 -1.46
C THR A 472 -16.35 -14.81 -2.01
N ASP A 473 -17.08 -14.94 -3.12
CA ASP A 473 -17.71 -13.85 -3.88
C ASP A 473 -16.73 -12.71 -4.24
N GLU A 474 -15.45 -13.03 -4.39
CA GLU A 474 -14.40 -12.09 -4.71
C GLU A 474 -14.66 -11.35 -6.03
N GLN A 475 -15.12 -12.07 -7.05
CA GLN A 475 -15.56 -11.58 -8.34
C GLN A 475 -16.78 -10.63 -8.29
N LYS A 476 -17.47 -10.56 -7.14
CA LYS A 476 -18.63 -9.68 -6.95
C LYS A 476 -18.27 -8.39 -6.23
N LYS A 477 -17.02 -8.22 -5.81
CA LYS A 477 -16.58 -7.02 -5.09
C LYS A 477 -16.38 -5.84 -6.05
N PRO A 478 -16.56 -4.58 -5.59
CA PRO A 478 -16.48 -3.40 -6.45
C PRO A 478 -15.20 -3.27 -7.28
N TRP A 479 -14.06 -3.77 -6.78
CA TRP A 479 -12.81 -3.70 -7.52
C TRP A 479 -12.80 -4.62 -8.75
N PHE A 480 -13.31 -5.84 -8.62
CA PHE A 480 -13.42 -6.77 -9.72
C PHE A 480 -14.48 -6.28 -10.71
N LEU A 481 -15.58 -5.72 -10.21
CA LEU A 481 -16.66 -5.15 -11.03
C LEU A 481 -16.21 -3.95 -11.89
N ARG A 482 -15.15 -3.23 -11.51
CA ARG A 482 -14.52 -2.22 -12.38
C ARG A 482 -13.80 -2.82 -13.58
N LEU A 483 -13.29 -4.04 -13.45
CA LEU A 483 -12.63 -4.78 -14.53
C LEU A 483 -13.64 -5.56 -15.38
N ASN A 484 -14.67 -6.13 -14.75
CA ASN A 484 -15.75 -6.85 -15.39
C ASN A 484 -17.07 -6.61 -14.66
N VAL A 485 -17.95 -5.82 -15.26
CA VAL A 485 -19.27 -5.48 -14.72
C VAL A 485 -20.21 -6.68 -14.54
N ASN A 486 -19.98 -7.80 -15.24
CA ASN A 486 -20.72 -9.05 -15.06
C ASN A 486 -20.33 -9.77 -13.75
N GLY A 487 -19.18 -9.42 -13.17
CA GLY A 487 -18.62 -10.08 -11.99
C GLY A 487 -18.42 -11.58 -12.21
N ARG A 488 -17.92 -11.95 -13.39
CA ARG A 488 -17.62 -13.32 -13.80
C ARG A 488 -16.15 -13.41 -14.20
N ILE A 489 -15.60 -14.61 -14.10
CA ILE A 489 -14.27 -14.92 -14.64
C ILE A 489 -14.42 -15.62 -16.00
N PRO A 490 -13.37 -15.64 -16.84
CA PRO A 490 -12.09 -14.95 -16.68
C PRO A 490 -12.14 -13.45 -17.04
N VAL A 491 -11.11 -12.72 -16.62
CA VAL A 491 -10.82 -11.35 -17.07
C VAL A 491 -9.35 -11.27 -17.45
N LEU A 492 -9.06 -10.75 -18.65
CA LEU A 492 -7.70 -10.44 -19.07
C LEU A 492 -7.49 -8.93 -18.96
N VAL A 493 -6.43 -8.53 -18.28
CA VAL A 493 -6.00 -7.13 -18.23
C VAL A 493 -4.72 -6.99 -19.02
N ASP A 494 -4.73 -6.11 -20.01
CA ASP A 494 -3.58 -5.73 -20.81
C ASP A 494 -3.07 -4.36 -20.36
N ALA A 495 -2.06 -4.38 -19.50
CA ALA A 495 -1.38 -3.18 -19.00
C ALA A 495 -0.26 -2.70 -19.93
N SER A 496 -0.11 -3.28 -21.13
CA SER A 496 0.78 -2.71 -22.16
C SER A 496 0.13 -1.55 -22.92
N GLN A 497 -1.20 -1.42 -22.84
CA GLN A 497 -1.98 -0.34 -23.43
C GLN A 497 -2.07 0.87 -22.48
N SER A 498 -2.27 2.07 -23.03
CA SER A 498 -2.47 3.31 -22.26
C SER A 498 -3.76 4.02 -22.71
N PRO A 499 -4.83 4.03 -21.88
CA PRO A 499 -4.94 3.37 -20.57
C PRO A 499 -4.96 1.83 -20.67
N PRO A 500 -4.66 1.09 -19.58
CA PRO A 500 -4.79 -0.37 -19.55
C PRO A 500 -6.18 -0.83 -19.98
N VAL A 501 -6.23 -1.90 -20.77
CA VAL A 501 -7.48 -2.45 -21.30
C VAL A 501 -7.88 -3.68 -20.50
N SER A 502 -9.11 -3.70 -19.98
CA SER A 502 -9.71 -4.89 -19.40
C SER A 502 -10.63 -5.54 -20.42
N VAL A 503 -10.39 -6.82 -20.71
CA VAL A 503 -11.19 -7.64 -21.63
C VAL A 503 -11.93 -8.68 -20.81
N MET A 504 -13.26 -8.58 -20.81
CA MET A 504 -14.18 -9.51 -20.16
C MET A 504 -14.82 -10.45 -21.19
N GLU A 505 -15.38 -11.57 -20.71
CA GLU A 505 -15.94 -12.67 -21.51
C GLU A 505 -14.89 -13.51 -22.27
N SER A 506 -14.87 -14.82 -22.03
CA SER A 506 -13.79 -15.70 -22.52
C SER A 506 -13.64 -15.70 -24.04
N SER A 507 -14.74 -15.63 -24.81
CA SER A 507 -14.65 -15.59 -26.28
C SER A 507 -14.10 -14.26 -26.80
N ALA A 508 -14.43 -13.14 -26.14
CA ALA A 508 -13.87 -11.84 -26.49
C ALA A 508 -12.38 -11.77 -26.14
N ILE A 509 -11.97 -12.38 -25.03
CA ILE A 509 -10.55 -12.52 -24.66
C ILE A 509 -9.79 -13.33 -25.72
N LEU A 510 -10.35 -14.43 -26.23
CA LEU A 510 -9.71 -15.21 -27.30
C LEU A 510 -9.51 -14.38 -28.58
N VAL A 511 -10.54 -13.64 -29.01
CA VAL A 511 -10.44 -12.76 -30.19
C VAL A 511 -9.42 -11.64 -29.96
N TYR A 512 -9.43 -11.00 -28.79
CA TYR A 512 -8.46 -9.96 -28.44
C TYR A 512 -7.02 -10.49 -28.48
N LEU A 513 -6.77 -11.65 -27.89
CA LEU A 513 -5.45 -12.28 -27.91
C LEU A 513 -5.03 -12.66 -29.34
N GLN A 514 -5.96 -13.13 -30.18
CA GLN A 514 -5.67 -13.44 -31.58
C GLN A 514 -5.27 -12.19 -32.36
N GLU A 515 -6.02 -11.10 -32.23
CA GLU A 515 -5.75 -9.87 -32.98
C GLU A 515 -4.45 -9.18 -32.56
N ASN A 516 -4.08 -9.27 -31.28
CA ASN A 516 -2.96 -8.51 -30.73
C ASN A 516 -1.67 -9.33 -30.53
N PHE A 517 -1.77 -10.66 -30.40
CA PHE A 517 -0.63 -11.53 -30.04
C PHE A 517 -0.40 -12.71 -30.99
N ASP A 518 -1.33 -13.02 -31.91
CA ASP A 518 -1.17 -14.07 -32.92
C ASP A 518 -0.84 -13.49 -34.31
N GLY A 519 0.30 -12.79 -34.39
CA GLY A 519 0.66 -11.96 -35.55
C GLY A 519 0.71 -12.67 -36.92
N ASN A 520 0.87 -13.99 -36.93
CA ASN A 520 0.89 -14.80 -38.16
C ASN A 520 -0.39 -15.64 -38.36
N ASN A 521 -1.43 -15.42 -37.56
CA ASN A 521 -2.64 -16.24 -37.53
C ASN A 521 -2.30 -17.75 -37.38
N HIS A 522 -1.38 -18.09 -36.49
CA HIS A 522 -1.04 -19.49 -36.18
C HIS A 522 -2.27 -20.22 -35.65
N PHE A 523 -3.07 -19.55 -34.81
CA PHE A 523 -4.33 -20.03 -34.23
C PHE A 523 -5.56 -19.27 -34.74
N GLY A 524 -5.34 -18.25 -35.58
CA GLY A 524 -6.34 -17.46 -36.28
C GLY A 524 -6.51 -17.79 -37.76
N PHE A 525 -7.21 -16.93 -38.50
CA PHE A 525 -7.30 -17.03 -39.96
C PHE A 525 -7.17 -15.66 -40.62
N GLY A 526 -6.60 -15.62 -41.83
CA GLY A 526 -6.41 -14.38 -42.58
C GLY A 526 -7.66 -13.93 -43.36
N THR A 527 -8.50 -14.88 -43.79
CA THR A 527 -9.66 -14.58 -44.64
C THR A 527 -10.91 -14.24 -43.82
N PRO A 528 -11.77 -13.29 -44.29
CA PRO A 528 -13.03 -12.98 -43.61
C PRO A 528 -13.96 -14.19 -43.45
N HIS A 529 -13.96 -15.09 -44.44
CA HIS A 529 -14.78 -16.31 -44.42
C HIS A 529 -14.39 -17.26 -43.30
N GLU A 530 -13.11 -17.59 -43.16
CA GLU A 530 -12.66 -18.50 -42.10
C GLU A 530 -12.73 -17.85 -40.72
N ARG A 531 -12.51 -16.53 -40.61
CA ARG A 531 -12.77 -15.77 -39.37
C ARG A 531 -14.24 -15.89 -38.95
N SER A 532 -15.17 -15.83 -39.89
CA SER A 532 -16.59 -16.05 -39.61
C SER A 532 -16.86 -17.46 -39.08
N GLN A 533 -16.21 -18.50 -39.63
CA GLN A 533 -16.35 -19.86 -39.11
C GLN A 533 -15.90 -19.96 -37.64
N VAL A 534 -14.80 -19.31 -37.27
CA VAL A 534 -14.35 -19.24 -35.87
C VAL A 534 -15.39 -18.57 -34.98
N LEU A 535 -15.90 -17.40 -35.39
CA LEU A 535 -16.90 -16.67 -34.62
C LEU A 535 -18.20 -17.47 -34.45
N GLN A 536 -18.62 -18.23 -35.46
CA GLN A 536 -19.78 -19.12 -35.35
C GLN A 536 -19.62 -20.13 -34.21
N TRP A 537 -18.44 -20.77 -34.08
CA TRP A 537 -18.17 -21.69 -32.98
C TRP A 537 -18.06 -21.00 -31.62
N LEU A 538 -17.45 -19.81 -31.56
CA LEU A 538 -17.38 -19.05 -30.32
C LEU A 538 -18.77 -18.61 -29.84
N PHE A 539 -19.65 -18.19 -30.75
CA PHE A 539 -21.03 -17.77 -30.45
C PHE A 539 -21.98 -18.95 -30.24
N PHE A 540 -21.73 -20.11 -30.85
CA PHE A 540 -22.50 -21.32 -30.62
C PHE A 540 -22.63 -21.64 -29.12
N TRP A 541 -21.54 -21.49 -28.35
CA TRP A 541 -21.54 -21.73 -26.91
C TRP A 541 -22.24 -20.67 -26.07
N HIS A 542 -22.48 -19.48 -26.62
CA HIS A 542 -23.28 -18.44 -25.96
C HIS A 542 -24.79 -18.64 -26.22
N ALA A 543 -25.14 -19.25 -27.35
CA ALA A 543 -26.52 -19.62 -27.69
C ALA A 543 -26.92 -21.00 -27.13
N ALA A 544 -25.97 -21.93 -27.00
CA ALA A 544 -26.18 -23.22 -26.40
C ALA A 544 -26.36 -23.05 -24.88
N THR A 545 -27.59 -23.13 -24.39
CA THR A 545 -27.88 -23.17 -22.96
C THR A 545 -28.99 -24.21 -22.70
N PRO A 546 -28.89 -25.03 -21.63
CA PRO A 546 -27.82 -25.06 -20.63
C PRO A 546 -26.56 -25.79 -21.12
N VAL A 547 -25.37 -25.26 -20.77
CA VAL A 547 -24.07 -25.91 -21.04
C VAL A 547 -23.47 -26.51 -19.79
N GLN A 548 -22.55 -27.46 -19.98
CA GLN A 548 -21.93 -28.29 -18.95
C GLN A 548 -21.44 -27.53 -17.70
N GLY A 549 -21.03 -26.26 -17.84
CA GLY A 549 -20.57 -25.41 -16.73
C GLY A 549 -21.64 -24.67 -15.92
N GLN A 550 -22.94 -24.83 -16.23
CA GLN A 550 -24.02 -24.00 -15.65
C GLN A 550 -24.87 -24.71 -14.57
N THR A 551 -24.69 -26.00 -14.30
CA THR A 551 -25.56 -26.77 -13.40
C THR A 551 -24.81 -27.81 -12.58
N ARG A 552 -24.88 -27.72 -11.24
CA ARG A 552 -24.38 -28.73 -10.28
C ARG A 552 -25.33 -29.93 -10.08
N ARG A 553 -26.52 -29.94 -10.71
CA ARG A 553 -27.54 -31.00 -10.57
C ARG A 553 -27.68 -31.79 -11.86
N GLN A 554 -27.79 -33.11 -11.73
CA GLN A 554 -28.20 -34.01 -12.82
C GLN A 554 -29.66 -33.71 -13.19
N ASP A 555 -29.84 -32.92 -14.25
CA ASP A 555 -31.14 -32.67 -14.87
C ASP A 555 -31.23 -33.49 -16.17
N ALA A 556 -32.28 -34.28 -16.33
CA ALA A 556 -32.52 -35.05 -17.55
C ALA A 556 -32.56 -34.15 -18.79
N ARG A 557 -33.02 -32.91 -18.66
CA ARG A 557 -33.05 -31.90 -19.73
C ARG A 557 -31.65 -31.45 -20.15
N LEU A 558 -30.73 -31.30 -19.19
CA LEU A 558 -29.32 -30.99 -19.46
C LEU A 558 -28.65 -32.15 -20.22
N ARG A 559 -28.93 -33.39 -19.82
CA ARG A 559 -28.35 -34.57 -20.48
C ARG A 559 -28.75 -34.65 -21.95
N LEU A 560 -30.03 -34.46 -22.25
CA LEU A 560 -30.53 -34.45 -23.64
C LEU A 560 -29.89 -33.33 -24.47
N GLU A 561 -29.76 -32.14 -23.90
CA GLU A 561 -29.12 -31.02 -24.59
C GLU A 561 -27.64 -31.25 -24.85
N MET A 562 -26.91 -31.84 -23.90
CA MET A 562 -25.51 -32.21 -24.10
C MET A 562 -25.33 -33.27 -25.17
N LEU A 563 -26.20 -34.29 -25.24
CA LEU A 563 -26.20 -35.28 -26.33
C LEU A 563 -26.50 -34.64 -27.69
N ARG A 564 -27.40 -33.66 -27.73
CA ARG A 564 -27.67 -32.87 -28.95
C ARG A 564 -26.40 -32.12 -29.38
N ILE A 565 -25.71 -31.45 -28.44
CA ILE A 565 -24.45 -30.74 -28.72
C ILE A 565 -23.35 -31.71 -29.19
N TYR A 566 -23.19 -32.86 -28.55
CA TYR A 566 -22.25 -33.90 -28.99
C TYR A 566 -22.58 -34.40 -30.40
N SER A 567 -23.86 -34.56 -30.72
CA SER A 567 -24.30 -34.91 -32.07
C SER A 567 -23.96 -33.82 -33.10
N VAL A 568 -24.10 -32.53 -32.74
CA VAL A 568 -23.72 -31.41 -33.62
C VAL A 568 -22.22 -31.47 -33.93
N LEU A 569 -21.38 -31.65 -32.91
CA LEU A 569 -19.94 -31.75 -33.08
C LEU A 569 -19.54 -33.01 -33.87
N GLU A 570 -20.14 -34.15 -33.58
CA GLU A 570 -19.91 -35.40 -34.31
C GLU A 570 -20.29 -35.24 -35.79
N HIS A 571 -21.45 -34.66 -36.09
CA HIS A 571 -21.90 -34.44 -37.47
C HIS A 571 -20.98 -33.47 -38.22
N HIS A 572 -20.46 -32.44 -37.54
CA HIS A 572 -19.51 -31.50 -38.13
C HIS A 572 -18.15 -32.14 -38.41
N LEU A 573 -17.60 -32.87 -37.43
CA LEU A 573 -16.29 -33.52 -37.52
C LEU A 573 -16.29 -34.74 -38.47
N SER A 574 -17.37 -35.51 -38.51
CA SER A 574 -17.53 -36.63 -39.45
C SER A 574 -17.74 -36.19 -40.90
N GLY A 575 -18.13 -34.94 -41.11
CA GLY A 575 -18.54 -34.43 -42.42
C GLY A 575 -19.86 -35.01 -42.92
N LYS A 576 -20.73 -35.51 -42.02
CA LYS A 576 -21.96 -36.24 -42.38
C LYS A 576 -22.86 -35.49 -43.36
N TYR A 577 -22.93 -34.16 -43.25
CA TYR A 577 -23.82 -33.33 -44.07
C TYR A 577 -23.10 -32.52 -45.17
N ASN A 578 -21.80 -32.32 -45.06
CA ASN A 578 -21.01 -31.51 -46.00
C ASN A 578 -20.02 -32.35 -46.84
N GLY A 579 -19.94 -33.66 -46.59
CA GLY A 579 -19.12 -34.62 -47.34
C GLY A 579 -17.62 -34.56 -47.04
N VAL A 580 -17.16 -33.69 -46.13
CA VAL A 580 -15.74 -33.49 -45.84
C VAL A 580 -15.48 -33.74 -44.36
N PRO A 581 -14.84 -34.86 -43.98
CA PRO A 581 -14.39 -35.09 -42.61
C PRO A 581 -13.40 -34.00 -42.18
N ARG A 582 -13.49 -33.60 -40.90
CA ARG A 582 -12.71 -32.50 -40.35
C ARG A 582 -11.89 -32.94 -39.15
N ASP A 583 -10.65 -32.48 -39.12
CA ASP A 583 -9.74 -32.62 -37.99
C ASP A 583 -9.98 -31.51 -36.96
N TYR A 584 -10.47 -30.34 -37.40
CA TYR A 584 -10.72 -29.17 -36.55
C TYR A 584 -12.00 -28.41 -36.94
N LEU A 585 -12.49 -27.59 -36.01
CA LEU A 585 -13.80 -26.96 -36.13
C LEU A 585 -13.89 -25.89 -37.22
N ALA A 586 -12.82 -25.14 -37.47
CA ALA A 586 -12.79 -24.02 -38.41
C ALA A 586 -11.66 -24.15 -39.45
N GLY A 587 -11.79 -23.45 -40.58
CA GLY A 587 -10.85 -23.46 -41.70
C GLY A 587 -11.35 -24.26 -42.90
N ASP A 588 -10.73 -24.08 -44.06
CA ASP A 588 -11.09 -24.87 -45.24
C ASP A 588 -10.57 -26.32 -45.15
N GLY A 589 -11.14 -27.22 -45.96
CA GLY A 589 -10.77 -28.64 -45.97
C GLY A 589 -11.03 -29.35 -44.63
N SER A 590 -10.02 -30.01 -44.08
CA SER A 590 -10.11 -30.67 -42.77
C SER A 590 -10.03 -29.69 -41.59
N GLY A 591 -9.82 -28.40 -41.84
CA GLY A 591 -9.73 -27.35 -40.83
C GLY A 591 -8.33 -27.21 -40.22
N LYS A 592 -8.17 -26.20 -39.37
CA LYS A 592 -6.94 -25.90 -38.63
C LYS A 592 -7.25 -25.68 -37.16
N TYR A 593 -6.38 -26.21 -36.28
CA TYR A 593 -6.47 -25.95 -34.85
C TYR A 593 -6.45 -24.45 -34.58
N SER A 594 -7.49 -23.96 -33.92
CA SER A 594 -7.72 -22.53 -33.76
C SER A 594 -8.38 -22.20 -32.42
N ILE A 595 -8.62 -20.90 -32.20
CA ILE A 595 -9.39 -20.46 -31.03
C ILE A 595 -10.82 -21.01 -31.01
N ALA A 596 -11.37 -21.49 -32.14
CA ALA A 596 -12.65 -22.20 -32.18
C ALA A 596 -12.58 -23.53 -31.40
N ASP A 597 -11.49 -24.27 -31.57
CA ASP A 597 -11.25 -25.54 -30.90
C ASP A 597 -10.95 -25.30 -29.41
N MET A 598 -10.07 -24.35 -29.09
CA MET A 598 -9.77 -23.95 -27.70
C MET A 598 -11.02 -23.43 -26.98
N GLY A 599 -11.90 -22.73 -27.68
CA GLY A 599 -13.16 -22.21 -27.18
C GLY A 599 -14.22 -23.29 -26.93
N THR A 600 -14.11 -24.45 -27.58
CA THR A 600 -15.09 -25.54 -27.51
C THR A 600 -14.63 -26.66 -26.57
N TRP A 601 -13.36 -27.03 -26.63
CA TRP A 601 -12.84 -28.23 -26.00
C TRP A 601 -13.07 -28.31 -24.47
N PRO A 602 -12.87 -27.23 -23.67
CA PRO A 602 -13.13 -27.27 -22.23
C PRO A 602 -14.57 -27.61 -21.85
N HIS A 603 -15.54 -27.35 -22.73
CA HIS A 603 -16.96 -27.61 -22.49
C HIS A 603 -17.38 -29.05 -22.74
N VAL A 604 -16.56 -29.85 -23.42
CA VAL A 604 -16.92 -31.23 -23.81
C VAL A 604 -15.97 -32.29 -23.26
N LYS A 605 -14.72 -31.91 -22.95
CA LYS A 605 -13.68 -32.85 -22.50
C LYS A 605 -14.01 -33.55 -21.18
N ALA A 606 -14.80 -32.91 -20.32
CA ALA A 606 -15.10 -33.39 -18.99
C ALA A 606 -16.42 -34.19 -18.91
N TYR A 607 -16.86 -34.83 -20.00
CA TYR A 607 -18.16 -35.54 -20.06
C TYR A 607 -18.39 -36.52 -18.90
N ARG A 608 -17.33 -37.18 -18.41
CA ARG A 608 -17.39 -38.07 -17.23
C ARG A 608 -17.81 -37.35 -15.95
N SER A 609 -17.32 -36.13 -15.73
CA SER A 609 -17.64 -35.33 -14.53
C SER A 609 -19.11 -34.90 -14.45
N VAL A 610 -19.86 -34.99 -15.56
CA VAL A 610 -21.29 -34.68 -15.62
C VAL A 610 -22.16 -35.91 -15.88
N GLY A 611 -21.60 -37.11 -15.66
CA GLY A 611 -22.36 -38.36 -15.63
C GLY A 611 -22.53 -39.07 -16.97
N PHE A 612 -21.72 -38.77 -17.98
CA PHE A 612 -21.64 -39.60 -19.19
C PHE A 612 -20.57 -40.68 -19.04
N SER A 613 -20.96 -41.93 -19.30
CA SER A 613 -20.05 -43.06 -19.39
C SER A 613 -19.36 -43.14 -20.76
N ASP A 614 -18.33 -43.96 -20.88
CA ASP A 614 -17.70 -44.21 -22.18
C ASP A 614 -18.65 -44.94 -23.16
N ALA A 615 -19.61 -45.71 -22.63
CA ALA A 615 -20.69 -46.30 -23.42
C ALA A 615 -21.60 -45.22 -24.03
N ASP A 616 -21.95 -44.18 -23.27
CA ASP A 616 -22.75 -43.06 -23.76
C ASP A 616 -22.07 -42.28 -24.88
N MET A 617 -20.73 -42.26 -24.89
CA MET A 617 -19.93 -41.54 -25.88
C MET A 617 -19.58 -42.38 -27.11
N THR A 618 -19.87 -43.68 -27.10
CA THR A 618 -19.60 -44.60 -28.23
C THR A 618 -20.22 -44.14 -29.56
N PRO A 619 -21.41 -43.51 -29.60
CA PRO A 619 -21.97 -42.96 -30.85
C PRO A 619 -21.22 -41.75 -31.43
N PHE A 620 -20.23 -41.18 -30.73
CA PHE A 620 -19.51 -39.97 -31.12
C PHE A 620 -17.99 -40.22 -31.32
N PRO A 621 -17.59 -41.16 -32.21
CA PRO A 621 -16.19 -41.54 -32.37
C PRO A 621 -15.31 -40.41 -32.91
N LYS A 622 -15.83 -39.52 -33.77
CA LYS A 622 -15.06 -38.38 -34.31
C LYS A 622 -14.87 -37.30 -33.25
N LEU A 623 -15.89 -37.04 -32.45
CA LEU A 623 -15.78 -36.16 -31.28
C LEU A 623 -14.74 -36.69 -30.29
N LEU A 624 -14.76 -37.99 -29.95
CA LEU A 624 -13.76 -38.58 -29.05
C LEU A 624 -12.34 -38.47 -29.60
N SER A 625 -12.16 -38.75 -30.90
CA SER A 625 -10.87 -38.57 -31.59
C SER A 625 -10.38 -37.13 -31.51
N TRP A 626 -11.28 -36.15 -31.73
CA TRP A 626 -10.96 -34.73 -31.64
C TRP A 626 -10.61 -34.30 -30.21
N ILE A 627 -11.37 -34.78 -29.21
CA ILE A 627 -11.07 -34.53 -27.78
C ILE A 627 -9.67 -35.04 -27.43
N GLN A 628 -9.35 -36.27 -27.84
CA GLN A 628 -8.04 -36.88 -27.59
C GLN A 628 -6.91 -36.17 -28.32
N ALA A 629 -7.09 -35.81 -29.59
CA ALA A 629 -6.06 -35.12 -30.37
C ALA A 629 -5.68 -33.77 -29.72
N ILE A 630 -6.68 -32.99 -29.28
CA ILE A 630 -6.44 -31.71 -28.61
C ILE A 630 -5.83 -31.92 -27.22
N SER A 631 -6.21 -32.97 -26.49
CA SER A 631 -5.67 -33.21 -25.14
C SER A 631 -4.16 -33.47 -25.11
N GLN A 632 -3.57 -33.90 -26.23
CA GLN A 632 -2.12 -34.16 -26.34
C GLN A 632 -1.30 -32.91 -26.65
N ARG A 633 -1.94 -31.77 -26.90
CA ARG A 633 -1.21 -30.54 -27.24
C ARG A 633 -0.52 -29.96 -26.01
N PRO A 634 0.76 -29.55 -26.10
CA PRO A 634 1.48 -29.03 -24.93
C PRO A 634 0.82 -27.83 -24.27
N GLY A 635 0.27 -26.88 -25.06
CA GLY A 635 -0.45 -25.74 -24.53
C GLY A 635 -1.75 -26.13 -23.82
N VAL A 636 -2.41 -27.20 -24.26
CA VAL A 636 -3.59 -27.75 -23.59
C VAL A 636 -3.22 -28.40 -22.27
N ILE A 637 -2.16 -29.22 -22.24
CA ILE A 637 -1.66 -29.89 -21.03
C ILE A 637 -1.31 -28.87 -19.95
N HIS A 638 -0.58 -27.80 -20.31
CA HIS A 638 -0.24 -26.74 -19.36
C HIS A 638 -1.45 -25.90 -18.97
N GLY A 639 -2.32 -25.57 -19.93
CA GLY A 639 -3.49 -24.73 -19.72
C GLY A 639 -4.56 -25.34 -18.81
N ILE A 640 -4.53 -26.65 -18.59
CA ILE A 640 -5.44 -27.34 -17.65
C ILE A 640 -4.76 -27.86 -16.39
N SER A 641 -3.47 -27.58 -16.20
CA SER A 641 -2.72 -28.03 -15.04
C SER A 641 -3.21 -27.36 -13.76
N ASP A 642 -2.83 -27.96 -12.62
CA ASP A 642 -3.23 -27.51 -11.29
C ASP A 642 -2.73 -26.10 -10.96
N LYS A 643 -1.78 -25.56 -11.74
CA LYS A 643 -1.33 -24.15 -11.72
C LYS A 643 -2.48 -23.16 -11.61
N TYR A 644 -3.63 -23.48 -12.22
CA TYR A 644 -4.79 -22.59 -12.29
C TYR A 644 -5.92 -22.96 -11.33
N ASP A 645 -5.67 -23.90 -10.42
CA ASP A 645 -6.61 -24.35 -9.40
C ASP A 645 -6.33 -23.63 -8.08
N SER A 646 -7.34 -22.95 -7.52
CA SER A 646 -7.18 -22.18 -6.28
C SER A 646 -6.94 -23.02 -5.03
N GLU A 647 -7.36 -24.29 -5.00
CA GLU A 647 -7.10 -25.18 -3.88
C GLU A 647 -5.62 -25.58 -3.85
N GLU A 648 -5.08 -25.92 -5.02
CA GLU A 648 -3.70 -26.37 -5.19
C GLU A 648 -2.69 -25.19 -5.18
N ASN A 649 -3.08 -24.01 -5.69
CA ASN A 649 -2.22 -22.84 -5.81
C ASN A 649 -2.70 -21.64 -4.98
N SER A 650 -2.93 -21.90 -3.70
CA SER A 650 -3.39 -20.89 -2.72
C SER A 650 -2.59 -19.58 -2.69
N ALA A 651 -1.30 -19.61 -3.04
CA ALA A 651 -0.45 -18.42 -3.13
C ALA A 651 -0.84 -17.45 -4.27
N LEU A 652 -1.47 -17.96 -5.32
CA LEU A 652 -1.99 -17.15 -6.43
C LEU A 652 -3.42 -16.64 -6.17
N VAL A 653 -4.09 -17.14 -5.12
CA VAL A 653 -5.47 -16.78 -4.79
C VAL A 653 -5.53 -15.39 -4.17
N LEU A 654 -6.36 -14.52 -4.74
CA LEU A 654 -6.61 -13.19 -4.19
C LEU A 654 -7.50 -13.27 -2.94
N ARG A 655 -6.87 -13.41 -1.79
CA ARG A 655 -7.55 -13.45 -0.48
C ARG A 655 -7.81 -12.05 0.05
N ASN A 656 -8.81 -11.94 0.93
CA ASN A 656 -9.20 -10.70 1.64
C ASN A 656 -8.18 -10.38 2.70
#